data_AF-A0A1Y6KR80-F1
#
_entry.id   AF-A0A1Y6KR80-F1
#
_cell.length_a   1.000
_cell.length_b   1.000
_cell.length_c   1.000
_cell.angle_alpha   90.00
_cell.angle_beta   90.00
_cell.angle_gamma   90.00
#
_symmetry.space_group_name_H-M   'P 1'
#
loop_
_entity.id
_entity.type
_entity.pdbx_description
1 polymer ?
#
loop_
_entity_poly.entity_id
_entity_poly.type
_entity_poly.pdbx_seq_one_letter_code
_entity_poly.pdbx_strand_id
1 'polypeptide(L)'
;MSKLRQQATAAPRLRLFACGLLLLASSVTPARADDAIVDVHALPRLEGAVEDSSRSDRYRAIYRLPTPPAATNAATQQLLSADGWVRYVRPLEERNPTLNYKKGKQGLSAYVTGSSGRMDQSEVSYSPQRIYADLPFPDGATEIVFDETRPYLSCIVPSALDATQAYFAKEMTAIGWQLLTADAAARWPNADLSETTPNGVRAFYDRVANDGPRRQAPVMLTLTRRDDGKTKVEIRVAPFALPAQLEAGDDRAGLPMPKPAKSSQSLGSATSPTRQAKGAIIAELPAVLAFYTRELPARGLQIASADPGNSDEVTLKLASSEETGTLKLSRSYDLTMVELSMRATEAALAARAKAKKDADDKFMADAAAMAKQVIAADEVRRVQQAGAMSDAPVKALADNPAPIALPETAEAVEFDGSQGRLEFKSGSSVKALAGFFRSTLKAAGYKEAPTVIDNPTMAHLDFSAKGKSVSFTIMQMGPKVNVTADGTGLLATAKPAAGAKAAAQPAADAAPLEADPGSVLPVLKERSATSLSTSKAPGFDQPVRLQLEASVPADLSAVLAFYRTELTKLGWQEKAEGAQTGADKARLAFASPQGPAVLTLGRARGETSINLVQKNTDAAAKAEILPKPGQAKLMLGNVGLSDAVLTINKQTVKIAAGTGSPKTPKGPLLDLPPGRYRYEIKIASRAAISDTIELGAGDAWGLMIGPTGQALPLPLY
;
A
#
# COMPACT_ATOMS: atom_id res chain seq x y z
N MET A 1 -37.49 63.93 -10.05
CA MET A 1 -36.14 64.50 -10.30
C MET A 1 -35.22 64.13 -9.15
N SER A 2 -34.09 63.52 -9.49
CA SER A 2 -32.78 63.54 -8.83
C SER A 2 -32.55 64.24 -7.47
N LYS A 3 -31.79 63.51 -6.63
CA LYS A 3 -30.62 63.94 -5.82
C LYS A 3 -30.83 64.59 -4.43
N LEU A 4 -30.57 63.76 -3.40
CA LEU A 4 -29.44 63.83 -2.44
C LEU A 4 -28.78 65.20 -2.14
N ARG A 5 -28.75 65.60 -0.85
CA ARG A 5 -27.58 65.47 0.07
C ARG A 5 -27.84 65.97 1.53
N GLN A 6 -27.46 65.10 2.50
CA GLN A 6 -26.78 65.31 3.81
C GLN A 6 -27.39 66.28 4.88
N GLN A 7 -27.35 66.07 6.21
CA GLN A 7 -26.64 65.14 7.13
C GLN A 7 -27.23 65.26 8.57
N ALA A 8 -27.16 64.16 9.36
CA ALA A 8 -26.96 64.03 10.84
C ALA A 8 -27.93 64.75 11.84
N THR A 9 -28.34 64.24 13.03
CA THR A 9 -27.87 63.18 13.96
C THR A 9 -28.95 62.85 15.03
N ALA A 10 -28.85 61.63 15.57
CA ALA A 10 -29.51 60.87 16.65
C ALA A 10 -30.35 61.50 17.81
N ALA A 11 -31.43 60.74 18.15
CA ALA A 11 -32.00 60.34 19.47
C ALA A 11 -32.43 61.44 20.49
N PRO A 12 -33.16 61.14 21.60
CA PRO A 12 -33.82 59.91 22.09
C PRO A 12 -35.33 60.13 22.44
N ARG A 13 -36.14 59.08 22.69
CA ARG A 13 -37.33 59.22 23.57
C ARG A 13 -37.93 57.89 24.04
N LEU A 14 -38.08 57.87 25.36
CA LEU A 14 -38.81 56.96 26.24
C LEU A 14 -40.33 57.19 26.10
N ARG A 15 -41.12 56.17 26.46
CA ARG A 15 -42.59 56.07 26.61
C ARG A 15 -43.34 55.51 25.39
N LEU A 16 -43.71 54.24 25.49
CA LEU A 16 -45.11 53.79 25.43
C LEU A 16 -45.19 52.28 25.71
N PHE A 17 -46.35 51.87 26.24
CA PHE A 17 -46.89 50.50 26.30
C PHE A 17 -46.43 49.56 27.41
N ALA A 18 -47.17 49.65 28.51
CA ALA A 18 -47.77 48.48 29.17
C ALA A 18 -48.47 47.58 28.12
N CYS A 19 -47.71 46.67 27.52
CA CYS A 19 -48.16 45.47 26.79
C CYS A 19 -47.01 44.47 26.55
N GLY A 20 -45.87 44.63 27.24
CA GLY A 20 -44.65 43.85 26.96
C GLY A 20 -44.00 43.28 28.22
N LEU A 21 -44.72 42.48 28.99
CA LEU A 21 -44.15 41.72 30.12
C LEU A 21 -44.73 40.28 30.20
N LEU A 22 -45.02 39.69 29.05
CA LEU A 22 -45.42 38.29 28.88
C LEU A 22 -44.62 37.55 27.77
N LEU A 23 -43.45 38.07 27.39
CA LEU A 23 -42.66 37.53 26.25
C LEU A 23 -41.15 37.37 26.50
N LEU A 24 -40.72 37.18 27.75
CA LEU A 24 -39.36 36.72 28.07
C LEU A 24 -39.36 35.62 29.14
N ALA A 25 -40.27 34.67 28.99
CA ALA A 25 -40.00 33.27 29.31
C ALA A 25 -39.83 32.54 27.97
N SER A 26 -38.87 33.00 27.17
CA SER A 26 -38.20 32.10 26.22
C SER A 26 -37.54 31.06 27.12
N SER A 27 -38.26 29.98 27.40
CA SER A 27 -37.64 28.70 27.62
C SER A 27 -36.59 28.58 26.55
N VAL A 28 -35.33 28.79 26.94
CA VAL A 28 -34.20 28.22 26.21
C VAL A 28 -34.55 26.75 26.23
N THR A 29 -35.21 26.28 25.17
CA THR A 29 -35.26 24.87 24.85
C THR A 29 -33.79 24.50 24.87
N PRO A 30 -33.32 23.70 25.85
CA PRO A 30 -31.98 23.17 25.74
C PRO A 30 -31.96 22.54 24.35
N ALA A 31 -30.99 22.91 23.52
CA ALA A 31 -30.78 22.29 22.23
C ALA A 31 -30.83 20.79 22.50
N ARG A 32 -31.95 20.17 22.13
CA ARG A 32 -32.26 18.80 22.50
C ARG A 32 -31.09 18.01 21.97
N ALA A 33 -30.38 17.29 22.84
CA ALA A 33 -29.44 16.29 22.39
C ALA A 33 -30.16 15.51 21.28
N ASP A 34 -29.48 15.24 20.18
CA ASP A 34 -30.08 14.44 19.11
C ASP A 34 -30.51 13.12 19.76
N ASP A 35 -31.79 12.94 20.09
CA ASP A 35 -32.30 11.85 20.94
C ASP A 35 -31.94 10.46 20.36
N ALA A 36 -31.52 10.43 19.08
CA ALA A 36 -31.03 9.28 18.33
C ALA A 36 -29.52 8.96 18.50
N ILE A 37 -28.72 9.83 19.13
CA ILE A 37 -27.29 9.60 19.41
C ILE A 37 -27.11 9.34 20.90
N VAL A 38 -26.61 8.15 21.23
CA VAL A 38 -26.31 7.78 22.62
C VAL A 38 -25.11 8.55 23.18
N ASP A 39 -25.22 8.98 24.44
CA ASP A 39 -24.07 9.44 25.20
C ASP A 39 -23.24 8.23 25.67
N VAL A 40 -22.11 8.00 25.00
CA VAL A 40 -21.23 6.86 25.27
C VAL A 40 -20.52 6.94 26.63
N HIS A 41 -20.45 8.13 27.23
CA HIS A 41 -19.84 8.33 28.54
C HIS A 41 -20.77 7.95 29.70
N ALA A 42 -22.08 7.97 29.44
CA ALA A 42 -23.14 7.59 30.37
C ALA A 42 -23.49 6.08 30.32
N LEU A 43 -22.86 5.30 29.43
CA LEU A 43 -23.08 3.86 29.33
C LEU A 43 -22.61 3.12 30.61
N PRO A 44 -23.27 2.00 30.97
CA PRO A 44 -22.82 1.17 32.09
C PRO A 44 -21.39 0.67 31.85
N ARG A 45 -20.61 0.63 32.93
CA ARG A 45 -19.19 0.26 32.91
C ARG A 45 -18.98 -1.05 33.66
N LEU A 46 -18.04 -1.85 33.17
CA LEU A 46 -17.58 -3.04 33.89
C LEU A 46 -16.83 -2.62 35.16
N GLU A 47 -16.90 -3.47 36.19
CA GLU A 47 -16.21 -3.22 37.45
C GLU A 47 -14.69 -3.08 37.22
N GLY A 48 -14.06 -2.08 37.85
CA GLY A 48 -12.63 -1.78 37.66
C GLY A 48 -12.28 -1.11 36.34
N ALA A 49 -13.26 -0.72 35.51
CA ALA A 49 -13.02 0.05 34.30
C ALA A 49 -12.54 1.47 34.62
N VAL A 50 -11.40 1.85 34.04
CA VAL A 50 -10.87 3.22 34.11
C VAL A 50 -10.97 3.86 32.75
N GLU A 51 -11.61 5.02 32.67
CA GLU A 51 -11.73 5.78 31.43
C GLU A 51 -10.40 6.40 31.02
N ASP A 52 -10.02 6.23 29.75
CA ASP A 52 -8.86 6.88 29.17
C ASP A 52 -9.23 8.30 28.72
N SER A 53 -8.99 9.27 29.61
CA SER A 53 -9.23 10.69 29.34
C SER A 53 -8.08 11.37 28.61
N SER A 54 -7.03 10.65 28.18
CA SER A 54 -5.87 11.26 27.50
C SER A 54 -6.21 11.88 26.14
N ARG A 55 -7.29 11.39 25.51
CA ARG A 55 -7.85 11.90 24.26
C ARG A 55 -9.36 12.02 24.39
N SER A 56 -9.81 12.97 25.24
CA SER A 56 -11.24 13.19 25.46
C SER A 56 -11.97 13.47 24.14
N ASP A 57 -12.93 12.61 23.80
CA ASP A 57 -13.76 12.73 22.61
C ASP A 57 -15.23 12.63 23.04
N ARG A 58 -16.05 13.59 22.61
CA ARG A 58 -17.48 13.61 22.94
C ARG A 58 -18.24 12.39 22.40
N TYR A 59 -17.80 11.84 21.28
CA TYR A 59 -18.46 10.73 20.59
C TYR A 59 -17.69 9.42 20.72
N ARG A 60 -16.69 9.35 21.61
CA ARG A 60 -15.95 8.12 21.83
C ARG A 60 -15.50 8.02 23.28
N ALA A 61 -15.85 6.91 23.92
CA ALA A 61 -15.36 6.55 25.24
C ALA A 61 -14.44 5.34 25.11
N ILE A 62 -13.29 5.38 25.77
CA ILE A 62 -12.35 4.25 25.83
C ILE A 62 -12.13 3.90 27.29
N TYR A 63 -12.36 2.65 27.66
CA TYR A 63 -12.17 2.15 29.01
C TYR A 63 -11.10 1.07 29.03
N ARG A 64 -10.16 1.15 29.98
CA ARG A 64 -9.14 0.12 30.23
C ARG A 64 -9.58 -0.77 31.37
N LEU A 65 -9.33 -2.07 31.23
CA LEU A 65 -9.70 -3.09 32.21
C LEU A 65 -8.53 -4.05 32.47
N PRO A 66 -8.32 -4.46 33.74
CA PRO A 66 -7.33 -5.47 34.11
C PRO A 66 -7.86 -6.90 33.87
N THR A 67 -8.50 -7.13 32.72
CA THR A 67 -9.00 -8.45 32.32
C THR A 67 -8.63 -8.74 30.86
N PRO A 68 -8.44 -10.02 30.46
CA PRO A 68 -8.12 -10.37 29.08
C PRO A 68 -9.28 -10.13 28.10
N PRO A 69 -9.01 -9.85 26.80
CA PRO A 69 -10.04 -9.41 25.85
C PRO A 69 -11.22 -10.36 25.68
N ALA A 70 -11.00 -11.67 25.77
CA ALA A 70 -12.06 -12.66 25.65
C ALA A 70 -13.06 -12.57 26.81
N ALA A 71 -12.56 -12.42 28.04
CA ALA A 71 -13.40 -12.29 29.23
C ALA A 71 -14.11 -10.94 29.25
N THR A 72 -13.39 -9.86 28.91
CA THR A 72 -13.97 -8.52 28.80
C THR A 72 -15.07 -8.47 27.74
N ASN A 73 -14.88 -9.12 26.58
CA ASN A 73 -15.89 -9.15 25.52
C ASN A 73 -17.19 -9.84 25.99
N ALA A 74 -17.09 -11.00 26.62
CA ALA A 74 -18.27 -11.70 27.18
C ALA A 74 -18.99 -10.84 28.24
N ALA A 75 -18.24 -10.22 29.15
CA ALA A 75 -18.80 -9.37 30.20
C ALA A 75 -19.45 -8.09 29.64
N THR A 76 -18.82 -7.42 28.67
CA THR A 76 -19.38 -6.24 27.99
C THR A 76 -20.69 -6.57 27.30
N GLN A 77 -20.78 -7.72 26.61
CA GLN A 77 -22.03 -8.16 25.99
C GLN A 77 -23.14 -8.34 27.03
N GLN A 78 -22.85 -9.03 28.13
CA GLN A 78 -23.81 -9.25 29.21
C GLN A 78 -24.28 -7.94 29.85
N LEU A 79 -23.35 -7.01 30.10
CA LEU A 79 -23.63 -5.71 30.70
C LEU A 79 -24.57 -4.88 29.82
N LEU A 80 -24.27 -4.77 28.53
CA LEU A 80 -25.08 -4.01 27.59
C LEU A 80 -26.46 -4.66 27.40
N SER A 81 -26.53 -6.00 27.32
CA SER A 81 -27.81 -6.71 27.25
C SER A 81 -28.66 -6.50 28.50
N ALA A 82 -28.07 -6.45 29.70
CA ALA A 82 -28.78 -6.14 30.94
C ALA A 82 -29.32 -4.70 30.97
N ASP A 83 -28.64 -3.77 30.30
CA ASP A 83 -29.13 -2.40 30.07
C ASP A 83 -30.15 -2.30 28.91
N GLY A 84 -30.53 -3.42 28.28
CA GLY A 84 -31.53 -3.43 27.21
C GLY A 84 -30.99 -3.09 25.82
N TRP A 85 -29.68 -3.14 25.61
CA TRP A 85 -29.08 -3.08 24.27
C TRP A 85 -29.20 -4.43 23.57
N VAL A 86 -29.77 -4.41 22.37
CA VAL A 86 -29.94 -5.60 21.55
C VAL A 86 -28.82 -5.67 20.52
N ARG A 87 -28.04 -6.76 20.56
CA ARG A 87 -26.93 -6.99 19.63
C ARG A 87 -27.45 -7.39 18.25
N TYR A 88 -26.80 -6.91 17.20
CA TYR A 88 -27.04 -7.34 15.83
C TYR A 88 -25.73 -7.51 15.04
N VAL A 89 -25.83 -8.19 13.90
CA VAL A 89 -24.76 -8.36 12.90
C VAL A 89 -25.14 -7.59 11.64
N ARG A 90 -24.17 -6.99 10.95
CA ARG A 90 -24.43 -6.35 9.64
C ARG A 90 -24.34 -7.39 8.51
N PRO A 91 -25.14 -7.25 7.44
CA PRO A 91 -25.04 -8.13 6.28
C PRO A 91 -23.61 -8.17 5.73
N LEU A 92 -23.06 -9.38 5.54
CA LEU A 92 -21.70 -9.66 5.04
C LEU A 92 -20.56 -9.32 6.04
N GLU A 93 -20.89 -9.04 7.30
CA GLU A 93 -19.91 -8.71 8.36
C GLU A 93 -19.97 -9.69 9.55
N GLU A 94 -20.36 -10.94 9.33
CA GLU A 94 -20.54 -11.95 10.39
C GLU A 94 -19.22 -12.28 11.11
N ARG A 95 -18.09 -12.03 10.45
CA ARG A 95 -16.74 -12.21 10.99
C ARG A 95 -16.14 -10.93 11.57
N ASN A 96 -16.85 -9.80 11.51
CA ASN A 96 -16.36 -8.53 12.05
C ASN A 96 -16.31 -8.62 13.59
N PRO A 97 -15.15 -8.37 14.24
CA PRO A 97 -15.05 -8.39 15.69
C PRO A 97 -15.79 -7.24 16.38
N THR A 98 -16.25 -6.23 15.62
CA THR A 98 -17.04 -5.12 16.14
C THR A 98 -18.42 -5.59 16.57
N LEU A 99 -18.81 -5.23 17.79
CA LEU A 99 -20.12 -5.51 18.34
C LEU A 99 -21.05 -4.33 18.03
N ASN A 100 -22.14 -4.58 17.31
CA ASN A 100 -23.14 -3.54 17.01
C ASN A 100 -24.39 -3.77 17.85
N TYR A 101 -24.96 -2.69 18.37
CA TYR A 101 -26.11 -2.71 19.25
C TYR A 101 -27.12 -1.63 18.89
N LYS A 102 -28.38 -1.90 19.23
CA LYS A 102 -29.49 -0.99 19.09
C LYS A 102 -30.33 -0.94 20.37
N LYS A 103 -30.77 0.25 20.76
CA LYS A 103 -31.75 0.49 21.83
C LYS A 103 -32.70 1.60 21.39
N GLY A 104 -33.93 1.24 21.02
CA GLY A 104 -34.86 2.17 20.37
C GLY A 104 -34.24 2.77 19.09
N LYS A 105 -34.14 4.10 19.00
CA LYS A 105 -33.54 4.81 17.84
C LYS A 105 -32.02 4.98 17.94
N GLN A 106 -31.41 4.57 19.05
CA GLN A 106 -29.99 4.75 19.32
C GLN A 106 -29.19 3.55 18.83
N GLY A 107 -28.09 3.81 18.13
CA GLY A 107 -27.10 2.81 17.73
C GLY A 107 -25.81 2.95 18.52
N LEU A 108 -25.13 1.83 18.74
CA LEU A 108 -23.86 1.75 19.46
C LEU A 108 -22.94 0.73 18.81
N SER A 109 -21.69 1.10 18.57
CA SER A 109 -20.59 0.16 18.34
C SER A 109 -19.77 0.02 19.61
N ALA A 110 -19.42 -1.22 19.94
CA ALA A 110 -18.39 -1.55 20.92
C ALA A 110 -17.29 -2.38 20.25
N TYR A 111 -16.05 -2.06 20.56
CA TYR A 111 -14.88 -2.79 20.09
C TYR A 111 -13.96 -3.11 21.27
N VAL A 112 -13.55 -4.37 21.38
CA VAL A 112 -12.71 -4.86 22.48
C VAL A 112 -11.35 -5.29 21.92
N THR A 113 -10.28 -4.70 22.44
CA THR A 113 -8.89 -5.00 22.07
C THR A 113 -8.03 -5.30 23.27
N GLY A 114 -6.86 -5.90 23.06
CA GLY A 114 -5.81 -5.92 24.09
C GLY A 114 -5.24 -4.52 24.30
N SER A 115 -4.88 -4.18 25.53
CA SER A 115 -4.17 -2.92 25.82
C SER A 115 -2.70 -3.06 25.42
N SER A 116 -2.15 -2.07 24.72
CA SER A 116 -0.82 -2.03 24.08
C SER A 116 0.25 -2.97 24.68
N GLY A 117 0.37 -4.20 24.15
CA GLY A 117 1.40 -5.18 24.52
C GLY A 117 1.14 -6.00 25.79
N ARG A 118 -0.02 -5.86 26.43
CA ARG A 118 -0.42 -6.62 27.63
C ARG A 118 -1.62 -7.51 27.34
N MET A 119 -1.40 -8.83 27.41
CA MET A 119 -2.42 -9.86 27.13
C MET A 119 -3.43 -10.03 28.27
N ASP A 120 -3.09 -9.57 29.47
CA ASP A 120 -3.90 -9.57 30.68
C ASP A 120 -4.82 -8.34 30.79
N GLN A 121 -4.71 -7.39 29.86
CA GLN A 121 -5.45 -6.13 29.89
C GLN A 121 -6.21 -5.90 28.59
N SER A 122 -7.35 -5.23 28.72
CA SER A 122 -8.23 -4.92 27.60
C SER A 122 -8.61 -3.47 27.55
N GLU A 123 -8.98 -3.04 26.35
CA GLU A 123 -9.58 -1.75 26.09
C GLU A 123 -10.93 -1.97 25.43
N VAL A 124 -11.95 -1.28 25.92
CA VAL A 124 -13.29 -1.26 25.34
C VAL A 124 -13.52 0.14 24.78
N SER A 125 -13.67 0.24 23.47
CA SER A 125 -14.02 1.49 22.78
C SER A 125 -15.50 1.48 22.44
N TYR A 126 -16.22 2.50 22.88
CA TYR A 126 -17.60 2.76 22.48
C TYR A 126 -17.68 3.95 21.53
N SER A 127 -18.52 3.82 20.52
CA SER A 127 -18.83 4.90 19.59
C SER A 127 -20.30 4.85 19.19
N PRO A 128 -21.03 5.97 19.25
CA PRO A 128 -22.43 6.00 18.87
C PRO A 128 -22.56 5.80 17.36
N GLN A 129 -23.64 5.15 16.95
CA GLN A 129 -23.98 4.95 15.55
C GLN A 129 -25.32 5.61 15.26
N ARG A 130 -25.38 6.32 14.13
CA ARG A 130 -26.64 6.89 13.66
C ARG A 130 -27.39 5.82 12.87
N ILE A 131 -28.61 5.54 13.30
CA ILE A 131 -29.54 4.66 12.59
C ILE A 131 -30.31 5.49 11.58
N TYR A 132 -29.98 5.31 10.31
CA TYR A 132 -30.69 5.98 9.21
C TYR A 132 -31.96 5.22 8.83
N ALA A 133 -31.90 3.89 8.81
CA ALA A 133 -33.00 3.01 8.44
C ALA A 133 -33.56 2.27 9.64
N ASP A 134 -34.38 2.97 10.43
CA ASP A 134 -34.97 2.42 11.65
C ASP A 134 -36.06 1.36 11.34
N LEU A 135 -35.90 0.17 11.94
CA LEU A 135 -36.81 -0.97 11.86
C LEU A 135 -37.00 -1.60 13.26
N PRO A 136 -38.21 -2.01 13.66
CA PRO A 136 -38.45 -2.47 15.02
C PRO A 136 -37.81 -3.84 15.26
N PHE A 137 -37.16 -4.02 16.41
CA PHE A 137 -36.58 -5.30 16.83
C PHE A 137 -37.57 -5.99 17.77
N PRO A 138 -38.17 -7.14 17.40
CA PRO A 138 -39.09 -7.86 18.28
C PRO A 138 -38.40 -8.35 19.55
N ASP A 139 -39.15 -8.39 20.65
CA ASP A 139 -38.64 -8.91 21.91
C ASP A 139 -38.22 -10.38 21.79
N GLY A 140 -37.05 -10.71 22.36
CA GLY A 140 -36.48 -12.04 22.29
C GLY A 140 -36.05 -12.49 20.88
N ALA A 141 -35.99 -11.58 19.91
CA ALA A 141 -35.46 -11.89 18.58
C ALA A 141 -34.02 -12.39 18.66
N THR A 142 -33.73 -13.41 17.87
CA THR A 142 -32.42 -14.06 17.75
C THR A 142 -31.94 -14.01 16.31
N GLU A 143 -30.65 -14.27 16.07
CA GLU A 143 -30.04 -14.23 14.74
C GLU A 143 -30.29 -12.90 14.00
N ILE A 144 -30.22 -11.78 14.73
CA ILE A 144 -30.55 -10.47 14.20
C ILE A 144 -29.44 -10.00 13.25
N VAL A 145 -29.78 -9.92 11.97
CA VAL A 145 -28.99 -9.27 10.93
C VAL A 145 -29.68 -7.97 10.54
N PHE A 146 -29.01 -6.83 10.70
CA PHE A 146 -29.59 -5.51 10.49
C PHE A 146 -28.57 -4.57 9.85
N ASP A 147 -29.03 -3.71 8.94
CA ASP A 147 -28.22 -2.66 8.31
C ASP A 147 -28.73 -1.29 8.79
N GLU A 148 -27.94 -0.53 9.52
CA GLU A 148 -28.40 0.77 10.03
C GLU A 148 -28.48 1.86 8.93
N THR A 149 -27.92 1.60 7.75
CA THR A 149 -27.87 2.57 6.64
C THR A 149 -28.94 2.33 5.57
N ARG A 150 -29.45 1.11 5.46
CA ARG A 150 -30.46 0.67 4.49
C ARG A 150 -31.54 -0.15 5.21
N PRO A 151 -32.80 -0.11 4.80
CA PRO A 151 -33.85 -0.83 5.52
C PRO A 151 -33.78 -2.33 5.27
N TYR A 152 -32.88 -2.99 6.00
CA TYR A 152 -32.71 -4.44 6.02
C TYR A 152 -32.76 -4.97 7.45
N LEU A 153 -33.61 -5.95 7.70
CA LEU A 153 -33.68 -6.72 8.95
C LEU A 153 -33.97 -8.18 8.61
N SER A 154 -33.21 -9.11 9.17
CA SER A 154 -33.60 -10.51 9.26
C SER A 154 -33.39 -11.02 10.67
N CYS A 155 -34.34 -11.76 11.21
CA CYS A 155 -34.24 -12.36 12.53
C CYS A 155 -35.20 -13.54 12.70
N ILE A 156 -35.03 -14.28 13.78
CA ILE A 156 -35.96 -15.32 14.25
C ILE A 156 -36.61 -14.84 15.53
N VAL A 157 -37.93 -14.76 15.52
CA VAL A 157 -38.75 -14.30 16.65
C VAL A 157 -39.41 -15.51 17.32
N PRO A 158 -39.40 -15.61 18.66
CA PRO A 158 -39.98 -16.76 19.37
C PRO A 158 -41.50 -16.85 19.28
N SER A 159 -42.19 -15.77 18.91
CA SER A 159 -43.66 -15.74 18.82
C SER A 159 -44.21 -16.34 17.52
N ALA A 160 -45.46 -16.77 17.58
CA ALA A 160 -46.20 -17.27 16.43
C ALA A 160 -46.42 -16.18 15.36
N LEU A 161 -46.72 -16.63 14.13
CA LEU A 161 -46.87 -15.79 12.95
C LEU A 161 -47.82 -14.61 13.17
N ASP A 162 -49.03 -14.88 13.68
CA ASP A 162 -50.10 -13.87 13.81
C ASP A 162 -49.74 -12.80 14.87
N ALA A 163 -49.10 -13.22 15.97
CA ALA A 163 -48.60 -12.30 16.99
C ALA A 163 -47.45 -11.42 16.46
N THR A 164 -46.56 -12.01 15.66
CA THR A 164 -45.47 -11.29 15.00
C THR A 164 -46.00 -10.29 13.98
N GLN A 165 -47.02 -10.67 13.20
CA GLN A 165 -47.68 -9.79 12.25
C GLN A 165 -48.35 -8.59 12.93
N ALA A 166 -49.09 -8.82 14.03
CA ALA A 166 -49.70 -7.75 14.80
C ALA A 166 -48.65 -6.79 15.39
N TYR A 167 -47.52 -7.32 15.87
CA TYR A 167 -46.40 -6.53 16.35
C TYR A 167 -45.86 -5.59 15.26
N PHE A 168 -45.50 -6.12 14.08
CA PHE A 168 -44.95 -5.28 13.01
C PHE A 168 -45.97 -4.27 12.48
N ALA A 169 -47.25 -4.63 12.36
CA ALA A 169 -48.28 -3.68 11.93
C ALA A 169 -48.35 -2.45 12.86
N LYS A 170 -48.24 -2.66 14.17
CA LYS A 170 -48.22 -1.60 15.18
C LYS A 170 -46.90 -0.81 15.17
N GLU A 171 -45.77 -1.50 15.31
CA GLU A 171 -44.48 -0.86 15.57
C GLU A 171 -43.90 -0.18 14.31
N MET A 172 -44.13 -0.72 13.11
CA MET A 172 -43.79 -0.04 11.86
C MET A 172 -44.52 1.31 11.77
N THR A 173 -45.81 1.32 12.10
CA THR A 173 -46.62 2.55 12.15
C THR A 173 -46.09 3.54 13.18
N ALA A 174 -45.72 3.07 14.37
CA ALA A 174 -45.19 3.91 15.44
C ALA A 174 -43.87 4.62 15.07
N ILE A 175 -43.05 4.02 14.21
CA ILE A 175 -41.78 4.61 13.74
C ILE A 175 -41.90 5.32 12.38
N GLY A 176 -43.12 5.47 11.85
CA GLY A 176 -43.41 6.29 10.66
C GLY A 176 -43.43 5.55 9.33
N TRP A 177 -43.58 4.22 9.34
CA TRP A 177 -43.90 3.42 8.17
C TRP A 177 -45.40 3.19 8.06
N GLN A 178 -46.00 3.39 6.90
CA GLN A 178 -47.41 3.12 6.63
C GLN A 178 -47.56 1.96 5.66
N LEU A 179 -48.59 1.14 5.86
CA LEU A 179 -48.92 0.07 4.93
C LEU A 179 -49.22 0.66 3.55
N LEU A 180 -48.57 0.14 2.51
CA LEU A 180 -48.75 0.58 1.15
C LEU A 180 -50.11 0.07 0.64
N THR A 181 -51.03 0.98 0.35
CA THR A 181 -52.34 0.67 -0.22
C THR A 181 -52.27 0.60 -1.74
N ALA A 182 -53.28 0.01 -2.39
CA ALA A 182 -53.40 -0.02 -3.85
C ALA A 182 -53.33 1.39 -4.48
N ASP A 183 -53.94 2.39 -3.82
CA ASP A 183 -53.90 3.78 -4.28
C ASP A 183 -52.48 4.40 -4.17
N ALA A 184 -51.74 4.07 -3.11
CA ALA A 184 -50.34 4.50 -2.95
C ALA A 184 -49.40 3.80 -3.94
N ALA A 185 -49.76 2.59 -4.38
CA ALA A 185 -49.04 1.81 -5.39
C ALA A 185 -49.12 2.42 -6.79
N ALA A 186 -50.00 3.39 -7.06
CA ALA A 186 -50.05 4.09 -8.35
C ALA A 186 -48.71 4.77 -8.72
N ARG A 187 -47.86 5.06 -7.72
CA ARG A 187 -46.48 5.56 -7.93
C ARG A 187 -45.47 4.47 -8.35
N TRP A 188 -45.87 3.21 -8.28
CA TRP A 188 -45.06 2.02 -8.53
C TRP A 188 -45.79 1.09 -9.51
N PRO A 189 -45.77 1.39 -10.82
CA PRO A 189 -46.57 0.66 -11.82
C PRO A 189 -46.21 -0.83 -11.94
N ASN A 190 -45.02 -1.24 -11.47
CA ASN A 190 -44.55 -2.62 -11.47
C ASN A 190 -44.73 -3.33 -10.11
N ALA A 191 -45.41 -2.71 -9.15
CA ALA A 191 -45.60 -3.30 -7.82
C ALA A 191 -46.73 -4.34 -7.84
N ASP A 192 -46.38 -5.59 -7.57
CA ASP A 192 -47.35 -6.62 -7.22
C ASP A 192 -47.49 -6.70 -5.69
N LEU A 193 -48.50 -6.02 -5.14
CA LEU A 193 -48.79 -6.05 -3.71
C LEU A 193 -49.56 -7.31 -3.27
N SER A 194 -49.98 -8.14 -4.22
CA SER A 194 -50.71 -9.38 -3.97
C SER A 194 -49.79 -10.60 -3.85
N GLU A 195 -48.48 -10.41 -4.03
CA GLU A 195 -47.51 -11.49 -3.98
C GLU A 195 -47.57 -12.23 -2.63
N THR A 196 -47.80 -13.54 -2.70
CA THR A 196 -47.89 -14.40 -1.52
C THR A 196 -46.57 -15.10 -1.24
N THR A 197 -46.40 -15.60 -0.02
CA THR A 197 -45.24 -16.41 0.35
C THR A 197 -45.72 -17.73 0.97
N PRO A 198 -45.11 -18.87 0.63
CA PRO A 198 -45.49 -20.15 1.23
C PRO A 198 -45.39 -20.11 2.76
N ASN A 199 -46.43 -20.59 3.45
CA ASN A 199 -46.48 -20.66 4.92
C ASN A 199 -46.18 -19.31 5.63
N GLY A 200 -46.59 -18.20 5.02
CA GLY A 200 -46.26 -16.88 5.56
C GLY A 200 -47.14 -15.76 5.04
N VAL A 201 -46.75 -14.54 5.40
CA VAL A 201 -47.44 -13.30 5.03
C VAL A 201 -46.43 -12.33 4.46
N ARG A 202 -46.85 -11.56 3.46
CA ARG A 202 -46.07 -10.49 2.87
C ARG A 202 -46.85 -9.19 2.97
N ALA A 203 -46.19 -8.11 3.37
CA ALA A 203 -46.77 -6.79 3.50
C ALA A 203 -45.77 -5.73 3.05
N PHE A 204 -46.27 -4.65 2.45
CA PHE A 204 -45.44 -3.58 1.91
C PHE A 204 -45.68 -2.30 2.69
N TYR A 205 -44.62 -1.56 3.00
CA TYR A 205 -44.70 -0.31 3.75
C TYR A 205 -43.95 0.81 3.03
N ASP A 206 -44.48 2.02 3.10
CA ASP A 206 -43.83 3.26 2.64
C ASP A 206 -43.64 4.23 3.81
N ARG A 207 -42.72 5.18 3.68
CA ARG A 207 -42.40 6.14 4.75
C ARG A 207 -43.19 7.43 4.57
N VAL A 208 -43.89 7.85 5.63
CA VAL A 208 -44.85 8.99 5.61
C VAL A 208 -44.15 10.34 5.38
N ALA A 209 -43.02 10.54 6.06
CA ALA A 209 -42.16 11.71 5.88
C ALA A 209 -40.89 11.24 5.16
N ASN A 210 -40.80 11.55 3.87
CA ASN A 210 -39.70 11.14 3.00
C ASN A 210 -38.81 12.34 2.61
N ASP A 211 -38.95 13.43 3.38
CA ASP A 211 -38.45 14.79 3.14
C ASP A 211 -37.08 15.04 3.81
N GLY A 212 -36.56 14.02 4.51
CA GLY A 212 -35.20 14.04 5.06
C GLY A 212 -34.13 13.90 3.96
N PRO A 213 -32.86 14.21 4.27
CA PRO A 213 -31.75 14.20 3.29
C PRO A 213 -31.46 12.82 2.68
N ARG A 214 -32.06 11.73 3.20
CA ARG A 214 -32.03 10.39 2.60
C ARG A 214 -33.46 9.84 2.51
N ARG A 215 -34.05 9.98 1.33
CA ARG A 215 -35.34 9.35 0.99
C ARG A 215 -35.21 7.83 1.11
N GLN A 216 -36.15 7.19 1.81
CA GLN A 216 -36.21 5.73 1.91
C GLN A 216 -37.19 5.16 0.90
N ALA A 217 -36.73 4.10 0.23
CA ALA A 217 -37.57 3.31 -0.63
C ALA A 217 -38.58 2.50 0.19
N PRO A 218 -39.75 2.17 -0.38
CA PRO A 218 -40.68 1.24 0.22
C PRO A 218 -40.00 -0.08 0.58
N VAL A 219 -40.48 -0.70 1.65
CA VAL A 219 -39.95 -1.96 2.17
C VAL A 219 -40.99 -3.06 2.06
N MET A 220 -40.50 -4.28 1.92
CA MET A 220 -41.29 -5.49 1.95
C MET A 220 -40.96 -6.25 3.22
N LEU A 221 -41.97 -6.45 4.06
CA LEU A 221 -41.95 -7.35 5.21
C LEU A 221 -42.42 -8.74 4.75
N THR A 222 -41.61 -9.75 4.98
CA THR A 222 -41.94 -11.17 4.79
C THR A 222 -41.84 -11.87 6.13
N LEU A 223 -42.93 -12.51 6.53
CA LEU A 223 -43.02 -13.32 7.74
C LEU A 223 -43.26 -14.77 7.33
N THR A 224 -42.43 -15.70 7.77
CA THR A 224 -42.57 -17.13 7.42
C THR A 224 -42.63 -17.96 8.70
N ARG A 225 -43.64 -18.83 8.81
CA ARG A 225 -43.74 -19.79 9.90
C ARG A 225 -42.67 -20.87 9.75
N ARG A 226 -41.96 -21.17 10.83
CA ARG A 226 -40.98 -22.25 10.91
C ARG A 226 -41.58 -23.48 11.58
N ASP A 227 -40.95 -24.63 11.37
CA ASP A 227 -41.38 -25.92 11.93
C ASP A 227 -41.26 -25.96 13.47
N ASP A 228 -40.39 -25.14 14.05
CA ASP A 228 -40.17 -24.99 15.50
C ASP A 228 -41.20 -24.06 16.18
N GLY A 229 -42.23 -23.62 15.45
CA GLY A 229 -43.28 -22.71 15.93
C GLY A 229 -42.85 -21.24 15.99
N LYS A 230 -41.59 -20.93 15.71
CA LYS A 230 -41.06 -19.56 15.63
C LYS A 230 -41.38 -18.91 14.30
N THR A 231 -41.20 -17.60 14.22
CA THR A 231 -41.42 -16.83 12.99
C THR A 231 -40.09 -16.30 12.45
N LYS A 232 -39.77 -16.61 11.20
CA LYS A 232 -38.68 -15.93 10.47
C LYS A 232 -39.20 -14.60 9.96
N VAL A 233 -38.45 -13.54 10.21
CA VAL A 233 -38.73 -12.20 9.74
C VAL A 233 -37.67 -11.81 8.72
N GLU A 234 -38.11 -11.22 7.61
CA GLU A 234 -37.24 -10.47 6.70
C GLU A 234 -37.93 -9.16 6.30
N ILE A 235 -37.23 -8.05 6.48
CA ILE A 235 -37.56 -6.75 5.90
C ILE A 235 -36.43 -6.39 4.96
N ARG A 236 -36.77 -6.05 3.72
CA ARG A 236 -35.83 -5.54 2.73
C ARG A 236 -36.49 -4.47 1.88
N VAL A 237 -35.71 -3.71 1.10
CA VAL A 237 -36.27 -2.82 0.08
C VAL A 237 -37.16 -3.63 -0.85
N ALA A 238 -38.35 -3.12 -1.14
CA ALA A 238 -39.31 -3.79 -2.00
C ALA A 238 -38.70 -4.00 -3.41
N PRO A 239 -38.81 -5.21 -4.01
CA PRO A 239 -38.18 -5.49 -5.30
C PRO A 239 -38.54 -4.50 -6.42
N PHE A 240 -39.78 -4.02 -6.45
CA PHE A 240 -40.25 -3.02 -7.43
C PHE A 240 -39.63 -1.63 -7.26
N ALA A 241 -39.03 -1.35 -6.10
CA ALA A 241 -38.35 -0.10 -5.80
C ALA A 241 -36.83 -0.17 -6.04
N LEU A 242 -36.30 -1.36 -6.35
CA LEU A 242 -34.91 -1.54 -6.76
C LEU A 242 -34.72 -1.26 -8.26
N PRO A 243 -33.51 -0.88 -8.70
CA PRO A 243 -33.24 -0.64 -10.11
C PRO A 243 -33.42 -1.93 -10.93
N ALA A 244 -34.35 -1.91 -11.89
CA ALA A 244 -34.54 -3.01 -12.84
C ALA A 244 -33.44 -3.04 -13.93
N GLN A 245 -32.82 -1.89 -14.18
CA GLN A 245 -31.74 -1.71 -15.16
C GLN A 245 -30.55 -1.11 -14.44
N LEU A 246 -29.39 -1.76 -14.57
CA LEU A 246 -28.16 -1.34 -13.92
C LEU A 246 -27.21 -0.67 -14.91
N GLU A 247 -26.54 0.36 -14.40
CA GLU A 247 -25.49 1.08 -15.10
C GLU A 247 -24.13 0.44 -14.81
N ALA A 248 -23.20 0.56 -15.77
CA ALA A 248 -21.83 0.13 -15.57
C ALA A 248 -21.12 1.08 -14.61
N GLY A 249 -20.55 0.50 -13.55
CA GLY A 249 -19.62 1.17 -12.66
C GLY A 249 -18.18 1.10 -13.15
N ASP A 250 -17.26 1.37 -12.23
CA ASP A 250 -15.83 1.28 -12.52
C ASP A 250 -15.42 -0.20 -12.61
N ASP A 251 -14.63 -0.51 -13.63
CA ASP A 251 -14.16 -1.86 -13.86
C ASP A 251 -13.26 -2.34 -12.69
N ARG A 252 -13.37 -3.62 -12.37
CA ARG A 252 -12.60 -4.30 -11.34
C ARG A 252 -11.69 -5.33 -12.01
N ALA A 253 -10.39 -5.06 -12.02
CA ALA A 253 -9.42 -5.79 -12.83
C ALA A 253 -9.80 -5.90 -14.32
N GLY A 254 -10.39 -4.85 -14.91
CA GLY A 254 -10.87 -4.87 -16.31
C GLY A 254 -12.13 -5.69 -16.54
N LEU A 255 -12.85 -6.05 -15.47
CA LEU A 255 -14.12 -6.75 -15.52
C LEU A 255 -15.27 -5.81 -15.12
N PRO A 256 -16.42 -5.85 -15.81
CA PRO A 256 -17.52 -4.93 -15.53
C PRO A 256 -18.15 -5.20 -14.16
N MET A 257 -18.49 -4.13 -13.44
CA MET A 257 -19.20 -4.18 -12.16
C MET A 257 -20.39 -3.21 -12.19
N PRO A 258 -21.62 -3.63 -11.88
CA PRO A 258 -22.77 -2.73 -11.91
C PRO A 258 -22.81 -1.79 -10.70
N LYS A 259 -23.48 -0.65 -10.84
CA LYS A 259 -23.87 0.24 -9.73
C LYS A 259 -25.41 0.26 -9.60
N PRO A 260 -25.97 0.43 -8.39
CA PRO A 260 -25.28 0.65 -7.11
C PRO A 260 -24.74 -0.65 -6.47
N ALA A 261 -23.53 -0.59 -5.93
CA ALA A 261 -22.88 -1.70 -5.22
C ALA A 261 -22.58 -1.30 -3.77
N LYS A 262 -22.88 -2.19 -2.81
CA LYS A 262 -22.48 -2.06 -1.40
C LYS A 262 -20.97 -2.22 -1.25
N SER A 263 -20.38 -3.16 -1.99
CA SER A 263 -18.94 -3.40 -1.99
C SER A 263 -18.50 -3.90 -3.36
N SER A 264 -17.25 -3.62 -3.69
CA SER A 264 -16.58 -4.22 -4.85
C SER A 264 -15.09 -4.40 -4.56
N GLN A 265 -14.53 -5.52 -4.98
CA GLN A 265 -13.14 -5.90 -4.78
C GLN A 265 -12.63 -6.60 -6.04
N SER A 266 -11.32 -6.60 -6.23
CA SER A 266 -10.69 -7.35 -7.31
C SER A 266 -9.40 -8.00 -6.88
N LEU A 267 -9.06 -9.09 -7.57
CA LEU A 267 -7.75 -9.71 -7.50
C LEU A 267 -7.11 -9.65 -8.90
N GLY A 268 -5.86 -9.22 -8.96
CA GLY A 268 -5.13 -9.05 -10.23
C GLY A 268 -5.55 -7.79 -11.00
N SER A 269 -5.12 -7.76 -12.26
CA SER A 269 -5.33 -6.67 -13.21
C SER A 269 -5.78 -7.22 -14.56
N ALA A 270 -6.15 -6.35 -15.50
CA ALA A 270 -6.53 -6.74 -16.86
C ALA A 270 -5.45 -7.58 -17.58
N THR A 271 -4.17 -7.40 -17.23
CA THR A 271 -3.04 -8.13 -17.84
C THR A 271 -2.62 -9.37 -17.05
N SER A 272 -3.23 -9.63 -15.89
CA SER A 272 -2.85 -10.75 -15.04
C SER A 272 -3.27 -12.09 -15.66
N PRO A 273 -2.47 -13.17 -15.49
CA PRO A 273 -2.85 -14.52 -15.94
C PRO A 273 -4.18 -15.00 -15.35
N THR A 274 -4.49 -14.56 -14.15
CA THR A 274 -5.77 -14.78 -13.46
C THR A 274 -6.24 -13.45 -12.90
N ARG A 275 -7.51 -13.13 -13.09
CA ARG A 275 -8.13 -11.95 -12.51
C ARG A 275 -9.54 -12.22 -12.05
N GLN A 276 -9.94 -11.52 -11.00
CA GLN A 276 -11.24 -11.72 -10.38
C GLN A 276 -11.85 -10.37 -9.98
N ALA A 277 -13.17 -10.27 -10.11
CA ALA A 277 -13.98 -9.21 -9.56
C ALA A 277 -15.06 -9.80 -8.67
N LYS A 278 -15.17 -9.30 -7.44
CA LYS A 278 -16.23 -9.66 -6.49
C LYS A 278 -17.00 -8.43 -6.07
N GLY A 279 -18.30 -8.57 -5.86
CA GLY A 279 -19.12 -7.45 -5.44
C GLY A 279 -20.43 -7.88 -4.78
N ALA A 280 -21.03 -6.96 -4.03
CA ALA A 280 -22.37 -7.12 -3.48
C ALA A 280 -23.24 -5.99 -4.04
N ILE A 281 -24.18 -6.35 -4.90
CA ILE A 281 -24.96 -5.42 -5.71
C ILE A 281 -26.33 -5.20 -5.07
N ILE A 282 -26.76 -3.94 -4.99
CA ILE A 282 -28.04 -3.54 -4.42
C ILE A 282 -29.10 -3.59 -5.53
N ALA A 283 -29.42 -4.81 -5.98
CA ALA A 283 -30.40 -5.09 -7.02
C ALA A 283 -30.82 -6.57 -6.96
N GLU A 284 -31.97 -6.91 -7.55
CA GLU A 284 -32.40 -8.30 -7.66
C GLU A 284 -31.56 -9.07 -8.69
N LEU A 285 -31.44 -10.40 -8.49
CA LEU A 285 -30.62 -11.26 -9.33
C LEU A 285 -30.96 -11.15 -10.83
N PRO A 286 -32.23 -11.09 -11.26
CA PRO A 286 -32.57 -10.92 -12.68
C PRO A 286 -32.02 -9.64 -13.29
N ALA A 287 -32.00 -8.53 -12.55
CA ALA A 287 -31.46 -7.25 -13.03
C ALA A 287 -29.93 -7.30 -13.19
N VAL A 288 -29.24 -7.97 -12.26
CA VAL A 288 -27.77 -8.18 -12.33
C VAL A 288 -27.42 -9.15 -13.46
N LEU A 289 -28.19 -10.22 -13.65
CA LEU A 289 -28.02 -11.13 -14.76
C LEU A 289 -28.20 -10.41 -16.09
N ALA A 290 -29.27 -9.62 -16.23
CA ALA A 290 -29.55 -8.81 -17.42
C ALA A 290 -28.38 -7.85 -17.76
N PHE A 291 -27.81 -7.21 -16.73
CA PHE A 291 -26.60 -6.40 -16.88
C PHE A 291 -25.44 -7.20 -17.48
N TYR A 292 -25.09 -8.36 -16.89
CA TYR A 292 -23.95 -9.15 -17.38
C TYR A 292 -24.20 -9.75 -18.77
N THR A 293 -25.43 -10.16 -19.09
CA THR A 293 -25.78 -10.62 -20.44
C THR A 293 -25.65 -9.54 -21.50
N ARG A 294 -25.74 -8.25 -21.13
CA ARG A 294 -25.54 -7.12 -22.03
C ARG A 294 -24.06 -6.70 -22.10
N GLU A 295 -23.41 -6.55 -20.95
CA GLU A 295 -22.07 -5.95 -20.86
C GLU A 295 -20.94 -6.90 -21.25
N LEU A 296 -21.06 -8.21 -20.98
CA LEU A 296 -20.00 -9.16 -21.29
C LEU A 296 -19.79 -9.32 -22.82
N PRO A 297 -20.84 -9.53 -23.64
CA PRO A 297 -20.67 -9.58 -25.08
C PRO A 297 -20.17 -8.28 -25.68
N ALA A 298 -20.61 -7.12 -25.16
CA ALA A 298 -20.13 -5.81 -25.58
C ALA A 298 -18.62 -5.62 -25.36
N ARG A 299 -18.01 -6.42 -24.48
CA ARG A 299 -16.58 -6.42 -24.15
C ARG A 299 -15.82 -7.59 -24.77
N GLY A 300 -16.43 -8.29 -25.74
CA GLY A 300 -15.81 -9.42 -26.44
C GLY A 300 -15.75 -10.73 -25.64
N LEU A 301 -16.49 -10.82 -24.53
CA LEU A 301 -16.63 -12.06 -23.75
C LEU A 301 -17.88 -12.80 -24.22
N GLN A 302 -17.70 -14.04 -24.67
CA GLN A 302 -18.79 -14.94 -25.04
C GLN A 302 -19.31 -15.69 -23.82
N ILE A 303 -20.63 -15.76 -23.70
CA ILE A 303 -21.31 -16.61 -22.72
C ILE A 303 -21.48 -17.98 -23.35
N ALA A 304 -20.61 -18.93 -23.00
CA ALA A 304 -20.56 -20.25 -23.61
C ALA A 304 -21.70 -21.17 -23.14
N SER A 305 -22.09 -21.04 -21.88
CA SER A 305 -23.25 -21.74 -21.31
C SER A 305 -23.72 -21.05 -20.04
N ALA A 306 -25.00 -21.23 -19.72
CA ALA A 306 -25.62 -20.80 -18.49
C ALA A 306 -26.12 -22.03 -17.74
N ASP A 307 -25.70 -22.18 -16.48
CA ASP A 307 -26.29 -23.08 -15.52
C ASP A 307 -27.20 -22.25 -14.61
N PRO A 308 -28.53 -22.38 -14.76
CA PRO A 308 -29.48 -21.57 -14.00
C PRO A 308 -29.55 -21.94 -12.51
N GLY A 309 -28.82 -22.96 -12.03
CA GLY A 309 -28.76 -23.29 -10.61
C GLY A 309 -30.14 -23.46 -9.97
N ASN A 310 -30.39 -22.67 -8.92
CA ASN A 310 -31.70 -22.54 -8.27
C ASN A 310 -32.21 -21.08 -8.40
N SER A 311 -33.37 -20.74 -7.84
CA SER A 311 -33.95 -19.39 -7.94
C SER A 311 -33.04 -18.26 -7.43
N ASP A 312 -32.05 -18.59 -6.60
CA ASP A 312 -31.14 -17.67 -5.93
C ASP A 312 -29.70 -17.75 -6.45
N GLU A 313 -29.39 -18.60 -7.44
CA GLU A 313 -28.03 -18.78 -7.93
C GLU A 313 -28.00 -19.03 -9.43
N VAL A 314 -27.15 -18.31 -10.16
CA VAL A 314 -26.90 -18.52 -11.59
C VAL A 314 -25.40 -18.53 -11.85
N THR A 315 -24.93 -19.50 -12.62
CA THR A 315 -23.52 -19.59 -13.03
C THR A 315 -23.40 -19.54 -14.55
N LEU A 316 -22.63 -18.59 -15.08
CA LEU A 316 -22.33 -18.48 -16.51
C LEU A 316 -20.88 -18.87 -16.77
N LYS A 317 -20.64 -19.73 -17.76
CA LYS A 317 -19.29 -20.00 -18.27
C LYS A 317 -18.96 -19.00 -19.36
N LEU A 318 -17.79 -18.39 -19.24
CA LEU A 318 -17.32 -17.32 -20.11
C LEU A 318 -16.11 -17.77 -20.91
N ALA A 319 -16.01 -17.30 -22.14
CA ALA A 319 -14.87 -17.56 -23.01
C ALA A 319 -14.56 -16.34 -23.88
N SER A 320 -13.29 -16.16 -24.22
CA SER A 320 -12.81 -15.26 -25.26
C SER A 320 -11.69 -15.95 -26.03
N SER A 321 -11.11 -15.28 -27.03
CA SER A 321 -9.95 -15.79 -27.76
C SER A 321 -8.74 -16.04 -26.86
N GLU A 322 -8.58 -15.27 -25.78
CA GLU A 322 -7.42 -15.34 -24.89
C GLU A 322 -7.72 -15.89 -23.50
N GLU A 323 -8.99 -15.94 -23.08
CA GLU A 323 -9.35 -16.21 -21.68
C GLU A 323 -10.56 -17.13 -21.55
N THR A 324 -10.63 -17.84 -20.43
CA THR A 324 -11.81 -18.60 -20.01
C THR A 324 -12.16 -18.20 -18.59
N GLY A 325 -13.44 -18.30 -18.22
CA GLY A 325 -13.87 -17.80 -16.93
C GLY A 325 -15.25 -18.28 -16.50
N THR A 326 -15.65 -17.80 -15.33
CA THR A 326 -16.93 -18.12 -14.72
C THR A 326 -17.47 -16.88 -14.01
N LEU A 327 -18.73 -16.57 -14.27
CA LEU A 327 -19.52 -15.62 -13.49
C LEU A 327 -20.48 -16.41 -12.62
N LYS A 328 -20.37 -16.26 -11.30
CA LYS A 328 -21.34 -16.76 -10.34
C LYS A 328 -22.11 -15.59 -9.75
N LEU A 329 -23.43 -15.65 -9.88
CA LEU A 329 -24.38 -14.73 -9.27
C LEU A 329 -25.13 -15.51 -8.19
N SER A 330 -25.25 -14.95 -6.98
CA SER A 330 -26.04 -15.59 -5.91
C SER A 330 -26.75 -14.56 -5.04
N ARG A 331 -27.87 -14.92 -4.43
CA ARG A 331 -28.56 -14.09 -3.44
C ARG A 331 -27.97 -14.32 -2.06
N SER A 332 -27.70 -13.24 -1.36
CA SER A 332 -27.34 -13.25 0.06
C SER A 332 -27.94 -12.02 0.71
N TYR A 333 -28.78 -12.21 1.73
CA TYR A 333 -29.56 -11.14 2.34
C TYR A 333 -30.43 -10.42 1.28
N ASP A 334 -30.39 -9.08 1.25
CA ASP A 334 -31.03 -8.26 0.22
C ASP A 334 -30.14 -7.96 -1.00
N LEU A 335 -28.99 -8.63 -1.12
CA LEU A 335 -27.96 -8.33 -2.11
C LEU A 335 -27.80 -9.46 -3.12
N THR A 336 -27.39 -9.08 -4.34
CA THR A 336 -26.89 -10.03 -5.32
C THR A 336 -25.37 -10.03 -5.28
N MET A 337 -24.80 -11.15 -4.86
CA MET A 337 -23.37 -11.40 -4.83
C MET A 337 -22.88 -11.77 -6.22
N VAL A 338 -21.82 -11.09 -6.64
CA VAL A 338 -21.14 -11.28 -7.92
C VAL A 338 -19.76 -11.85 -7.65
N GLU A 339 -19.41 -12.93 -8.34
CA GLU A 339 -18.05 -13.46 -8.42
C GLU A 339 -17.72 -13.77 -9.88
N LEU A 340 -16.94 -12.88 -10.50
CA LEU A 340 -16.51 -12.99 -11.89
C LEU A 340 -15.01 -13.30 -11.93
N SER A 341 -14.64 -14.45 -12.47
CA SER A 341 -13.26 -14.94 -12.50
C SER A 341 -12.85 -15.26 -13.93
N MET A 342 -11.70 -14.75 -14.36
CA MET A 342 -11.12 -15.00 -15.69
C MET A 342 -9.69 -15.52 -15.56
N ARG A 343 -9.30 -16.40 -16.48
CA ARG A 343 -7.96 -16.97 -16.58
C ARG A 343 -7.52 -17.01 -18.05
N ALA A 344 -6.31 -16.54 -18.32
CA ALA A 344 -5.69 -16.65 -19.63
C ALA A 344 -5.50 -18.12 -20.03
N THR A 345 -5.79 -18.43 -21.29
CA THR A 345 -5.56 -19.75 -21.86
C THR A 345 -4.08 -20.04 -21.96
N GLU A 346 -3.69 -21.32 -21.99
CA GLU A 346 -2.28 -21.70 -22.16
C GLU A 346 -1.70 -21.15 -23.47
N ALA A 347 -2.50 -21.14 -24.54
CA ALA A 347 -2.12 -20.55 -25.83
C ALA A 347 -1.85 -19.05 -25.72
N ALA A 348 -2.70 -18.29 -25.02
CA ALA A 348 -2.50 -16.86 -24.79
C ALA A 348 -1.26 -16.58 -23.91
N LEU A 349 -1.04 -17.39 -22.88
CA LEU A 349 0.15 -17.27 -22.02
C LEU A 349 1.43 -17.57 -22.81
N ALA A 350 1.43 -18.60 -23.67
CA ALA A 350 2.55 -18.93 -24.54
C ALA A 350 2.82 -17.80 -25.55
N ALA A 351 1.77 -17.24 -26.17
CA ALA A 351 1.90 -16.11 -27.09
C ALA A 351 2.48 -14.86 -26.39
N ARG A 352 2.01 -14.53 -25.18
CA ARG A 352 2.55 -13.42 -24.37
C ARG A 352 4.01 -13.65 -23.97
N ALA A 353 4.38 -14.88 -23.60
CA ALA A 353 5.77 -15.21 -23.28
C ALA A 353 6.69 -15.07 -24.51
N LYS A 354 6.22 -15.53 -25.68
CA LYS A 354 6.94 -15.36 -26.95
C LYS A 354 7.10 -13.87 -27.30
N ALA A 355 6.02 -13.09 -27.25
CA ALA A 355 6.07 -11.66 -27.55
C ALA A 355 7.01 -10.91 -26.59
N LYS A 356 7.00 -11.26 -25.30
CA LYS A 356 7.94 -10.69 -24.33
C LYS A 356 9.38 -11.05 -24.68
N LYS A 357 9.66 -12.30 -25.03
CA LYS A 357 11.00 -12.72 -25.46
C LYS A 357 11.45 -11.94 -26.69
N ASP A 358 10.61 -11.87 -27.72
CA ASP A 358 10.94 -11.15 -28.96
C ASP A 358 11.20 -9.65 -28.69
N ALA A 359 10.45 -9.04 -27.76
CA ALA A 359 10.67 -7.67 -27.33
C ALA A 359 11.99 -7.48 -26.55
N ASP A 360 12.30 -8.40 -25.62
CA ASP A 360 13.56 -8.38 -24.87
C ASP A 360 14.76 -8.58 -25.82
N ASP A 361 14.66 -9.51 -26.78
CA ASP A 361 15.69 -9.79 -27.79
C ASP A 361 15.91 -8.55 -28.69
N LYS A 362 14.82 -7.88 -29.12
CA LYS A 362 14.92 -6.63 -29.88
C LYS A 362 15.57 -5.51 -29.07
N PHE A 363 15.18 -5.33 -27.81
CA PHE A 363 15.79 -4.34 -26.92
C PHE A 363 17.29 -4.56 -26.77
N MET A 364 17.72 -5.82 -26.57
CA MET A 364 19.14 -6.16 -26.46
C MET A 364 19.92 -5.90 -27.77
N ALA A 365 19.31 -6.18 -28.93
CA ALA A 365 19.92 -5.89 -30.23
C ALA A 365 20.09 -4.37 -30.46
N ASP A 366 19.06 -3.58 -30.13
CA ASP A 366 19.07 -2.12 -30.26
C ASP A 366 20.11 -1.50 -29.30
N ALA A 367 20.21 -2.00 -28.07
CA ALA A 367 21.23 -1.58 -27.10
C ALA A 367 22.66 -1.92 -27.57
N ALA A 368 22.88 -3.10 -28.14
CA ALA A 368 24.18 -3.49 -28.68
C ALA A 368 24.59 -2.63 -29.89
N ALA A 369 23.64 -2.26 -30.75
CA ALA A 369 23.87 -1.36 -31.87
C ALA A 369 24.27 0.05 -31.38
N MET A 370 23.56 0.57 -30.37
CA MET A 370 23.87 1.86 -29.77
C MET A 370 25.26 1.88 -29.12
N ALA A 371 25.63 0.82 -28.39
CA ALA A 371 26.96 0.70 -27.78
C ALA A 371 28.08 0.73 -28.84
N LYS A 372 27.90 0.04 -29.97
CA LYS A 372 28.87 0.07 -31.09
C LYS A 372 29.02 1.48 -31.68
N GLN A 373 27.92 2.23 -31.82
CA GLN A 373 27.97 3.60 -32.33
C GLN A 373 28.71 4.54 -31.37
N VAL A 374 28.48 4.41 -30.06
CA VAL A 374 29.18 5.21 -29.04
C VAL A 374 30.68 4.92 -29.04
N ILE A 375 31.08 3.64 -29.12
CA ILE A 375 32.50 3.26 -29.18
C ILE A 375 33.17 3.84 -30.44
N ALA A 376 32.52 3.71 -31.60
CA ALA A 376 33.07 4.25 -32.85
C ALA A 376 33.20 5.78 -32.82
N ALA A 377 32.20 6.48 -32.25
CA ALA A 377 32.26 7.93 -32.08
C ALA A 377 33.37 8.37 -31.10
N ASP A 378 33.58 7.61 -30.02
CA ASP A 378 34.65 7.87 -29.05
C ASP A 378 36.05 7.65 -29.67
N GLU A 379 36.22 6.59 -30.47
CA GLU A 379 37.47 6.31 -31.16
C GLU A 379 37.85 7.41 -32.17
N VAL A 380 36.89 7.90 -32.96
CA VAL A 380 37.09 9.06 -33.85
C VAL A 380 37.49 10.31 -33.05
N ARG A 381 36.87 10.54 -31.89
CA ARG A 381 37.17 11.68 -31.03
C ARG A 381 38.59 11.60 -30.45
N ARG A 382 39.03 10.41 -30.03
CA ARG A 382 40.40 10.18 -29.51
C ARG A 382 41.47 10.42 -30.59
N VAL A 383 41.24 9.94 -31.81
CA VAL A 383 42.18 10.16 -32.94
C VAL A 383 42.31 11.65 -33.27
N GLN A 384 41.20 12.41 -33.28
CA GLN A 384 41.23 13.85 -33.52
C GLN A 384 41.94 14.63 -32.39
N GLN A 385 41.77 14.20 -31.13
CA GLN A 385 42.43 14.84 -29.98
C GLN A 385 43.94 14.59 -29.92
N ALA A 386 44.40 13.40 -30.34
CA ALA A 386 45.83 13.08 -30.39
C ALA A 386 46.59 13.90 -31.45
N GLY A 387 45.93 14.28 -32.56
CA GLY A 387 46.54 15.06 -33.64
C GLY A 387 46.72 16.56 -33.37
N ALA A 388 46.20 17.09 -32.25
CA ALA A 388 46.17 18.54 -31.96
C ALA A 388 47.29 19.04 -31.02
N MET A 389 48.15 18.17 -30.48
CA MET A 389 49.22 18.56 -29.55
C MET A 389 50.55 18.84 -30.27
N SER A 390 51.28 19.85 -29.82
CA SER A 390 52.56 20.24 -30.42
C SER A 390 53.72 19.41 -29.88
N ASP A 391 54.49 18.81 -30.79
CA ASP A 391 55.75 18.08 -30.54
C ASP A 391 56.99 18.99 -30.58
N ALA A 392 56.81 20.31 -30.73
CA ALA A 392 57.92 21.25 -30.79
C ALA A 392 58.69 21.31 -29.46
N PRO A 393 60.04 21.43 -29.49
CA PRO A 393 60.84 21.55 -28.29
C PRO A 393 60.47 22.81 -27.49
N VAL A 394 60.22 22.63 -26.20
CA VAL A 394 59.75 23.69 -25.29
C VAL A 394 60.93 24.31 -24.56
N LYS A 395 60.94 25.63 -24.37
CA LYS A 395 62.00 26.33 -23.61
C LYS A 395 61.64 26.50 -22.15
N ALA A 396 62.63 26.86 -21.32
CA ALA A 396 62.43 27.12 -19.91
C ALA A 396 61.76 28.49 -19.69
N LEU A 397 60.86 28.57 -18.71
CA LEU A 397 60.19 29.78 -18.27
C LEU A 397 61.20 30.74 -17.59
N ALA A 398 61.21 32.00 -18.02
CA ALA A 398 62.20 33.00 -17.57
C ALA A 398 62.07 33.36 -16.07
N ASP A 399 60.84 33.50 -15.55
CA ASP A 399 60.57 33.82 -14.15
C ASP A 399 60.16 32.55 -13.39
N ASN A 400 61.13 31.67 -13.13
CA ASN A 400 60.88 30.32 -12.61
C ASN A 400 60.57 30.33 -11.09
N PRO A 401 59.35 29.95 -10.65
CA PRO A 401 58.96 29.96 -9.23
C PRO A 401 59.39 28.71 -8.44
N ALA A 402 59.85 27.65 -9.12
CA ALA A 402 60.22 26.37 -8.51
C ALA A 402 61.75 26.11 -8.53
N PRO A 403 62.29 25.26 -7.64
CA PRO A 403 63.70 24.88 -7.65
C PRO A 403 64.19 24.17 -8.92
N ILE A 404 63.25 23.70 -9.76
CA ILE A 404 63.50 23.04 -11.05
C ILE A 404 62.90 23.90 -12.16
N ALA A 405 63.55 23.98 -13.32
CA ALA A 405 63.07 24.75 -14.47
C ALA A 405 61.70 24.25 -14.94
N LEU A 406 60.72 25.15 -15.01
CA LEU A 406 59.43 24.89 -15.63
C LEU A 406 59.46 25.21 -17.14
N PRO A 407 58.69 24.49 -17.97
CA PRO A 407 58.54 24.82 -19.38
C PRO A 407 57.72 26.11 -19.57
N GLU A 408 57.97 26.86 -20.64
CA GLU A 408 57.24 28.09 -20.99
C GLU A 408 55.74 27.85 -21.28
N THR A 409 55.37 26.61 -21.60
CA THR A 409 53.98 26.18 -21.84
C THR A 409 53.25 25.71 -20.58
N ALA A 410 53.83 25.93 -19.40
CA ALA A 410 53.21 25.60 -18.12
C ALA A 410 52.10 26.60 -17.76
N GLU A 411 50.89 26.09 -17.59
CA GLU A 411 49.70 26.81 -17.16
C GLU A 411 49.21 26.25 -15.82
N ALA A 412 48.56 27.11 -15.00
CA ALA A 412 48.02 26.72 -13.69
C ALA A 412 49.05 25.98 -12.81
N VAL A 413 50.22 26.59 -12.66
CA VAL A 413 51.32 26.05 -11.86
C VAL A 413 50.97 26.14 -10.38
N GLU A 414 50.88 24.98 -9.73
CA GLU A 414 50.74 24.83 -8.29
C GLU A 414 52.04 24.22 -7.74
N PHE A 415 52.78 24.99 -6.95
CA PHE A 415 54.02 24.52 -6.33
C PHE A 415 53.91 24.60 -4.81
N ASP A 416 53.95 23.43 -4.15
CA ASP A 416 54.05 23.29 -2.71
C ASP A 416 55.49 22.92 -2.33
N GLY A 417 56.30 23.94 -2.10
CA GLY A 417 57.68 23.79 -1.65
C GLY A 417 57.81 23.19 -0.25
N SER A 418 56.75 23.08 0.55
CA SER A 418 56.80 22.45 1.87
C SER A 418 56.65 20.93 1.82
N GLN A 419 55.88 20.43 0.84
CA GLN A 419 55.69 19.00 0.57
C GLN A 419 56.62 18.49 -0.54
N GLY A 420 57.28 19.40 -1.26
CA GLY A 420 58.12 19.05 -2.41
C GLY A 420 57.28 18.55 -3.58
N ARG A 421 56.11 19.17 -3.80
CA ARG A 421 55.16 18.81 -4.85
C ARG A 421 54.97 19.96 -5.84
N LEU A 422 54.89 19.63 -7.12
CA LEU A 422 54.67 20.54 -8.22
C LEU A 422 53.62 19.94 -9.16
N GLU A 423 52.62 20.72 -9.55
CA GLU A 423 51.59 20.31 -10.50
C GLU A 423 51.32 21.45 -11.50
N PHE A 424 51.21 21.14 -12.79
CA PHE A 424 50.81 22.11 -13.80
C PHE A 424 50.21 21.43 -15.03
N LYS A 425 49.58 22.22 -15.90
CA LYS A 425 49.02 21.75 -17.18
C LYS A 425 49.79 22.36 -18.34
N SER A 426 49.86 21.66 -19.47
CA SER A 426 50.53 22.15 -20.67
C SER A 426 49.79 21.73 -21.95
N GLY A 427 49.87 22.56 -22.99
CA GLY A 427 49.41 22.22 -24.35
C GLY A 427 50.44 21.44 -25.19
N SER A 428 51.64 21.22 -24.65
CA SER A 428 52.70 20.44 -25.30
C SER A 428 52.47 18.93 -25.15
N SER A 429 52.96 18.13 -26.08
CA SER A 429 52.86 16.67 -26.00
C SER A 429 53.67 16.09 -24.84
N VAL A 430 53.32 14.88 -24.40
CA VAL A 430 54.06 14.13 -23.37
C VAL A 430 55.54 13.97 -23.76
N LYS A 431 55.81 13.72 -25.04
CA LYS A 431 57.16 13.58 -25.60
C LYS A 431 57.98 14.87 -25.50
N ALA A 432 57.38 16.01 -25.84
CA ALA A 432 58.05 17.31 -25.76
C ALA A 432 58.38 17.69 -24.30
N LEU A 433 57.46 17.44 -23.38
CA LEU A 433 57.65 17.72 -21.94
C LEU A 433 58.67 16.77 -21.31
N ALA A 434 58.64 15.47 -21.64
CA ALA A 434 59.64 14.51 -21.16
C ALA A 434 61.04 14.84 -21.67
N GLY A 435 61.16 15.23 -22.95
CA GLY A 435 62.42 15.69 -23.52
C GLY A 435 62.97 16.95 -22.84
N PHE A 436 62.10 17.91 -22.53
CA PHE A 436 62.46 19.10 -21.78
C PHE A 436 63.07 18.75 -20.41
N PHE A 437 62.39 17.97 -19.57
CA PHE A 437 62.87 17.63 -18.22
C PHE A 437 64.16 16.79 -18.23
N ARG A 438 64.27 15.83 -19.14
CA ARG A 438 65.52 15.06 -19.34
C ARG A 438 66.71 15.97 -19.64
N SER A 439 66.52 16.96 -20.50
CA SER A 439 67.59 17.89 -20.88
C SER A 439 67.98 18.85 -19.75
N THR A 440 67.01 19.44 -19.07
CA THR A 440 67.24 20.45 -18.03
C THR A 440 67.79 19.84 -16.75
N LEU A 441 67.26 18.70 -16.31
CA LEU A 441 67.71 18.03 -15.08
C LEU A 441 69.10 17.40 -15.25
N LYS A 442 69.41 16.87 -16.44
CA LYS A 442 70.77 16.41 -16.76
C LYS A 442 71.78 17.56 -16.72
N ALA A 443 71.45 18.73 -17.28
CA ALA A 443 72.28 19.92 -17.19
C ALA A 443 72.46 20.41 -15.74
N ALA A 444 71.44 20.22 -14.88
CA ALA A 444 71.49 20.51 -13.45
C ALA A 444 72.20 19.44 -12.60
N GLY A 445 72.75 18.38 -13.22
CA GLY A 445 73.54 17.35 -12.53
C GLY A 445 72.74 16.18 -11.94
N TYR A 446 71.47 16.02 -12.31
CA TYR A 446 70.66 14.85 -11.96
C TYR A 446 70.91 13.68 -12.90
N LYS A 447 70.88 12.46 -12.33
CA LYS A 447 70.94 11.19 -13.07
C LYS A 447 69.54 10.58 -13.13
N GLU A 448 69.10 10.25 -14.34
CA GLU A 448 67.83 9.56 -14.60
C GLU A 448 67.95 8.09 -14.17
N ALA A 449 66.96 7.59 -13.44
CA ALA A 449 66.79 6.17 -13.15
C ALA A 449 65.91 5.54 -14.24
N PRO A 450 66.12 4.26 -14.59
CA PRO A 450 65.32 3.60 -15.61
C PRO A 450 63.86 3.44 -15.13
N THR A 451 62.91 3.95 -15.92
CA THR A 451 61.47 3.80 -15.71
C THR A 451 60.84 2.98 -16.84
N VAL A 452 59.72 2.30 -16.55
CA VAL A 452 59.04 1.38 -17.52
C VAL A 452 57.99 2.11 -18.37
N ILE A 453 57.58 3.32 -17.97
CA ILE A 453 56.48 4.07 -18.58
C ILE A 453 57.04 5.28 -19.35
N ASP A 454 57.20 5.13 -20.66
CA ASP A 454 57.55 6.21 -21.60
C ASP A 454 56.80 5.98 -22.93
N ASN A 455 55.54 6.40 -22.99
CA ASN A 455 54.67 6.23 -24.15
C ASN A 455 54.01 7.57 -24.55
N PRO A 456 53.33 7.64 -25.72
CA PRO A 456 52.79 8.90 -26.23
C PRO A 456 51.77 9.62 -25.33
N THR A 457 51.12 8.91 -24.41
CA THR A 457 50.06 9.46 -23.54
C THR A 457 50.46 9.53 -22.07
N MET A 458 51.56 8.88 -21.67
CA MET A 458 52.09 8.90 -20.31
C MET A 458 53.60 8.64 -20.27
N ALA A 459 54.32 9.47 -19.54
CA ALA A 459 55.72 9.25 -19.19
C ALA A 459 55.93 9.43 -17.69
N HIS A 460 56.68 8.52 -17.08
CA HIS A 460 57.15 8.62 -15.70
C HIS A 460 58.67 8.75 -15.70
N LEU A 461 59.21 9.76 -15.03
CA LEU A 461 60.65 10.06 -15.04
C LEU A 461 61.15 10.22 -13.61
N ASP A 462 62.20 9.47 -13.26
CA ASP A 462 62.80 9.52 -11.93
C ASP A 462 64.24 10.04 -12.01
N PHE A 463 64.57 11.03 -11.18
CA PHE A 463 65.87 11.69 -11.17
C PHE A 463 66.46 11.75 -9.76
N SER A 464 67.80 11.61 -9.65
CA SER A 464 68.52 11.74 -8.38
C SER A 464 69.85 12.51 -8.50
N ALA A 465 70.18 13.34 -7.51
CA ALA A 465 71.42 14.10 -7.40
C ALA A 465 71.79 14.41 -5.94
N LYS A 466 73.02 14.12 -5.50
CA LYS A 466 73.58 14.57 -4.20
C LYS A 466 72.62 14.50 -3.01
N GLY A 467 71.92 13.37 -2.84
CA GLY A 467 70.96 13.15 -1.74
C GLY A 467 69.55 13.72 -1.95
N LYS A 468 69.25 14.30 -3.12
CA LYS A 468 67.93 14.78 -3.53
C LYS A 468 67.35 13.88 -4.64
N SER A 469 66.06 13.64 -4.60
CA SER A 469 65.30 12.88 -5.62
C SER A 469 64.08 13.67 -6.09
N VAL A 470 63.71 13.49 -7.36
CA VAL A 470 62.51 14.07 -7.96
C VAL A 470 61.91 13.08 -8.96
N SER A 471 60.63 12.81 -8.83
CA SER A 471 59.84 11.97 -9.73
C SER A 471 58.85 12.84 -10.49
N PHE A 472 58.66 12.62 -11.78
CA PHE A 472 57.69 13.30 -12.63
C PHE A 472 56.72 12.29 -13.22
N THR A 473 55.43 12.56 -13.15
CA THR A 473 54.38 11.88 -13.93
C THR A 473 53.74 12.87 -14.89
N ILE A 474 53.98 12.65 -16.18
CA ILE A 474 53.49 13.44 -17.31
C ILE A 474 52.39 12.63 -17.97
N MET A 475 51.13 13.07 -17.89
CA MET A 475 49.97 12.31 -18.37
C MET A 475 49.04 13.19 -19.19
N GLN A 476 48.67 12.73 -20.38
CA GLN A 476 47.69 13.41 -21.21
C GLN A 476 46.27 13.24 -20.65
N MET A 477 45.60 14.36 -20.35
CA MET A 477 44.23 14.42 -19.84
C MET A 477 43.38 15.30 -20.78
N GLY A 478 42.78 14.69 -21.80
CA GLY A 478 42.02 15.40 -22.83
C GLY A 478 42.92 16.26 -23.73
N PRO A 479 42.60 17.54 -24.00
CA PRO A 479 43.39 18.41 -24.88
C PRO A 479 44.64 19.01 -24.21
N LYS A 480 44.95 18.64 -22.96
CA LYS A 480 46.11 19.14 -22.20
C LYS A 480 46.86 17.98 -21.55
N VAL A 481 48.13 18.18 -21.28
CA VAL A 481 48.98 17.26 -20.51
C VAL A 481 49.11 17.80 -19.09
N ASN A 482 48.76 16.98 -18.10
CA ASN A 482 49.03 17.27 -16.70
C ASN A 482 50.42 16.74 -16.35
N VAL A 483 51.23 17.57 -15.71
CA VAL A 483 52.52 17.19 -15.14
C VAL A 483 52.42 17.30 -13.63
N THR A 484 52.74 16.21 -12.95
CA THR A 484 52.87 16.16 -11.49
C THR A 484 54.30 15.76 -11.16
N ALA A 485 54.90 16.37 -10.15
CA ALA A 485 56.23 16.03 -9.71
C ALA A 485 56.34 16.08 -8.20
N ASP A 486 57.03 15.10 -7.63
CA ASP A 486 57.17 14.92 -6.19
C ASP A 486 58.61 14.54 -5.85
N GLY A 487 59.16 15.10 -4.78
CA GLY A 487 60.44 14.65 -4.24
C GLY A 487 61.22 15.66 -3.41
N THR A 488 62.26 15.17 -2.75
CA THR A 488 63.11 15.96 -1.86
C THR A 488 63.91 17.05 -2.58
N GLY A 489 64.08 16.95 -3.91
CA GLY A 489 64.66 18.01 -4.74
C GLY A 489 63.77 19.24 -4.95
N LEU A 490 62.48 19.15 -4.60
CA LEU A 490 61.47 20.21 -4.71
C LEU A 490 61.17 20.92 -3.38
N LEU A 491 61.83 20.55 -2.28
CA LEU A 491 61.64 21.19 -0.98
C LEU A 491 62.29 22.59 -0.93
N ALA A 492 61.50 23.61 -0.59
CA ALA A 492 61.93 24.97 -0.33
C ALA A 492 62.25 25.17 1.17
N THR A 493 63.29 25.93 1.50
CA THR A 493 63.59 26.30 2.90
C THR A 493 62.47 27.20 3.45
N ALA A 494 61.84 26.75 4.55
CA ALA A 494 60.46 27.07 4.90
C ALA A 494 60.14 28.51 5.38
N LYS A 495 58.92 28.97 5.07
CA LYS A 495 58.04 29.69 6.02
C LYS A 495 56.54 29.39 5.72
N PRO A 496 55.67 29.14 6.72
CA PRO A 496 54.38 28.45 6.52
C PRO A 496 53.12 29.35 6.58
N ALA A 497 52.06 28.98 5.84
CA ALA A 497 50.61 29.20 6.12
C ALA A 497 49.79 28.57 4.96
N ALA A 498 48.95 27.55 5.17
CA ALA A 498 47.58 27.55 5.71
C ALA A 498 46.46 27.74 4.66
N GLY A 499 45.78 26.62 4.34
CA GLY A 499 44.32 26.50 4.19
C GLY A 499 43.62 26.97 2.91
N ALA A 500 42.83 26.08 2.29
CA ALA A 500 41.49 26.40 1.76
C ALA A 500 40.68 25.14 1.40
N LYS A 501 39.46 25.06 1.95
CA LYS A 501 38.31 24.26 1.48
C LYS A 501 37.59 25.02 0.37
N ALA A 502 37.01 24.32 -0.62
CA ALA A 502 35.75 24.68 -1.30
C ALA A 502 35.31 23.48 -2.18
N ALA A 503 34.22 22.80 -1.87
CA ALA A 503 32.83 23.15 -2.20
C ALA A 503 32.45 22.80 -3.65
N ALA A 504 31.76 21.66 -3.81
CA ALA A 504 31.03 21.31 -5.03
C ALA A 504 29.69 22.05 -5.05
N GLN A 505 29.30 22.56 -6.23
CA GLN A 505 28.06 23.27 -6.47
C GLN A 505 27.12 22.42 -7.38
N PRO A 506 25.80 22.42 -7.16
CA PRO A 506 24.85 21.45 -7.72
C PRO A 506 24.14 21.93 -8.99
N ALA A 507 23.55 21.01 -9.76
CA ALA A 507 22.79 21.29 -10.98
C ALA A 507 21.26 21.16 -10.79
N ALA A 508 20.59 22.30 -11.00
CA ALA A 508 19.28 22.61 -11.59
C ALA A 508 18.04 21.68 -11.42
N ASP A 509 17.09 22.20 -10.63
CA ASP A 509 15.62 22.30 -10.74
C ASP A 509 14.81 21.34 -11.65
N ALA A 510 14.10 20.43 -10.99
CA ALA A 510 12.72 20.06 -11.32
C ALA A 510 11.83 20.43 -10.11
N ALA A 511 10.59 20.86 -10.35
CA ALA A 511 9.67 21.29 -9.29
C ALA A 511 9.61 20.26 -8.13
N PRO A 512 9.67 20.71 -6.86
CA PRO A 512 9.87 19.81 -5.73
C PRO A 512 8.65 18.90 -5.55
N LEU A 513 8.87 17.63 -5.77
CA LEU A 513 7.94 16.58 -5.39
C LEU A 513 7.76 16.62 -3.85
N GLU A 514 6.54 16.88 -3.38
CA GLU A 514 6.25 16.99 -1.95
C GLU A 514 5.94 15.62 -1.32
N ALA A 515 6.55 15.36 -0.16
CA ALA A 515 6.21 14.21 0.67
C ALA A 515 4.88 14.42 1.42
N ASP A 516 4.12 13.34 1.58
CA ASP A 516 2.92 13.27 2.41
C ASP A 516 3.34 13.21 3.91
N PRO A 517 2.99 14.22 4.73
CA PRO A 517 3.44 14.31 6.13
C PRO A 517 2.82 13.23 7.04
N GLY A 518 1.83 12.48 6.58
CA GLY A 518 1.16 11.43 7.37
C GLY A 518 1.75 10.02 7.27
N SER A 519 2.82 9.82 6.50
CA SER A 519 3.36 8.48 6.21
C SER A 519 4.69 8.18 6.93
N VAL A 520 4.85 6.95 7.43
CA VAL A 520 6.06 6.46 8.13
C VAL A 520 7.25 6.32 7.18
N LEU A 521 6.99 6.00 5.91
CA LEU A 521 7.98 6.04 4.82
C LEU A 521 7.62 7.19 3.87
N PRO A 522 8.61 7.82 3.20
CA PRO A 522 8.33 8.95 2.34
C PRO A 522 7.46 8.51 1.16
N VAL A 523 6.24 9.04 1.09
CA VAL A 523 5.28 8.81 0.00
C VAL A 523 4.99 10.15 -0.66
N LEU A 524 4.85 10.16 -1.98
CA LEU A 524 4.52 11.35 -2.75
C LEU A 524 3.06 11.77 -2.53
N LYS A 525 2.82 13.08 -2.40
CA LYS A 525 1.49 13.67 -2.23
C LYS A 525 0.61 13.44 -3.46
N GLU A 526 1.18 13.56 -4.65
CA GLU A 526 0.53 13.19 -5.91
C GLU A 526 0.83 11.73 -6.27
N ARG A 527 -0.20 10.87 -6.18
CA ARG A 527 -0.09 9.42 -6.41
C ARG A 527 -1.39 8.86 -6.96
N SER A 528 -1.29 7.85 -7.82
CA SER A 528 -2.44 7.09 -8.32
C SER A 528 -2.80 5.91 -7.42
N ALA A 529 -1.83 5.36 -6.67
CA ALA A 529 -2.06 4.32 -5.67
C ALA A 529 -0.97 4.30 -4.59
N THR A 530 -1.31 3.85 -3.38
CA THR A 530 -0.33 3.52 -2.33
C THR A 530 -0.83 2.39 -1.42
N SER A 531 0.10 1.58 -0.94
CA SER A 531 -0.11 0.54 0.05
C SER A 531 1.11 0.49 0.97
N LEU A 532 0.89 0.45 2.29
CA LEU A 532 1.94 0.20 3.27
C LEU A 532 1.61 -1.11 3.98
N SER A 533 2.53 -2.07 3.89
CA SER A 533 2.40 -3.39 4.48
C SER A 533 3.48 -3.61 5.54
N THR A 534 3.11 -4.27 6.62
CA THR A 534 4.05 -4.67 7.67
C THR A 534 3.96 -6.16 7.87
N SER A 535 5.09 -6.85 7.94
CA SER A 535 5.15 -8.26 8.35
C SER A 535 5.61 -8.37 9.79
N LYS A 536 4.95 -9.25 10.54
CA LYS A 536 5.28 -9.60 11.93
C LYS A 536 5.57 -11.08 12.01
N ALA A 537 6.51 -11.47 12.87
CA ALA A 537 6.66 -12.88 13.20
C ALA A 537 5.51 -13.32 14.11
N PRO A 538 4.97 -14.54 14.00
CA PRO A 538 3.96 -15.05 14.91
C PRO A 538 4.41 -14.92 16.37
N GLY A 539 3.57 -14.33 17.21
CA GLY A 539 3.88 -14.09 18.63
C GLY A 539 4.87 -12.94 18.89
N PHE A 540 5.21 -12.12 17.88
CA PHE A 540 6.10 -10.98 18.03
C PHE A 540 5.47 -9.70 17.47
N ASP A 541 5.30 -8.69 18.33
CA ASP A 541 4.50 -7.50 17.99
C ASP A 541 5.23 -6.46 17.15
N GLN A 542 6.57 -6.42 17.22
CA GLN A 542 7.36 -5.50 16.41
C GLN A 542 7.45 -5.96 14.96
N PRO A 543 7.21 -5.08 13.97
CA PRO A 543 7.39 -5.41 12.57
C PRO A 543 8.84 -5.81 12.26
N VAL A 544 8.99 -6.96 11.62
CA VAL A 544 10.27 -7.47 11.13
C VAL A 544 10.57 -6.99 9.70
N ARG A 545 9.53 -6.53 8.99
CA ARG A 545 9.61 -6.00 7.64
C ARG A 545 8.53 -4.95 7.41
N LEU A 546 8.90 -3.88 6.72
CA LEU A 546 8.04 -2.80 6.26
C LEU A 546 8.17 -2.71 4.74
N GLN A 547 7.05 -2.70 4.01
CA GLN A 547 7.05 -2.57 2.55
C GLN A 547 6.03 -1.50 2.14
N LEU A 548 6.53 -0.50 1.43
CA LEU A 548 5.74 0.52 0.76
C LEU A 548 5.64 0.17 -0.72
N GLU A 549 4.42 0.18 -1.25
CA GLU A 549 4.14 0.17 -2.67
C GLU A 549 3.40 1.46 -3.04
N ALA A 550 3.80 2.10 -4.13
CA ALA A 550 3.11 3.27 -4.64
C ALA A 550 3.24 3.35 -6.17
N SER A 551 2.28 4.03 -6.80
CA SER A 551 2.34 4.42 -8.21
C SER A 551 2.17 5.92 -8.32
N VAL A 552 3.04 6.56 -9.10
CA VAL A 552 3.04 8.01 -9.27
C VAL A 552 3.18 8.38 -10.75
N PRO A 553 2.41 9.36 -11.24
CA PRO A 553 2.51 9.84 -12.62
C PRO A 553 3.68 10.81 -12.79
N ALA A 554 4.88 10.41 -12.38
CA ALA A 554 6.09 11.24 -12.41
C ALA A 554 7.26 10.50 -13.06
N ASP A 555 8.24 11.24 -13.58
CA ASP A 555 9.43 10.69 -14.21
C ASP A 555 10.29 9.90 -13.22
N LEU A 556 10.84 8.77 -13.69
CA LEU A 556 11.70 7.89 -12.89
C LEU A 556 12.85 8.66 -12.22
N SER A 557 13.52 9.55 -12.96
CA SER A 557 14.63 10.36 -12.46
C SER A 557 14.21 11.33 -11.35
N ALA A 558 13.02 11.93 -11.47
CA ALA A 558 12.48 12.84 -10.45
C ALA A 558 12.11 12.07 -9.17
N VAL A 559 11.45 10.91 -9.34
CA VAL A 559 11.10 10.02 -8.22
C VAL A 559 12.35 9.47 -7.52
N LEU A 560 13.38 9.10 -8.28
CA LEU A 560 14.66 8.64 -7.74
C LEU A 560 15.36 9.74 -6.94
N ALA A 561 15.41 10.97 -7.46
CA ALA A 561 15.99 12.12 -6.77
C ALA A 561 15.24 12.46 -5.47
N PHE A 562 13.91 12.37 -5.51
CA PHE A 562 13.05 12.50 -4.32
C PHE A 562 13.42 11.47 -3.25
N TYR A 563 13.41 10.17 -3.58
CA TYR A 563 13.73 9.13 -2.59
C TYR A 563 15.16 9.22 -2.07
N ARG A 564 16.15 9.58 -2.90
CA ARG A 564 17.52 9.83 -2.42
C ARG A 564 17.56 10.93 -1.37
N THR A 565 16.82 12.02 -1.61
CA THR A 565 16.77 13.17 -0.69
C THR A 565 16.05 12.81 0.61
N GLU A 566 14.84 12.24 0.51
CA GLU A 566 14.01 11.93 1.69
C GLU A 566 14.58 10.79 2.54
N LEU A 567 15.12 9.73 1.92
CA LEU A 567 15.74 8.65 2.68
C LEU A 567 17.03 9.09 3.36
N THR A 568 17.81 10.00 2.75
CA THR A 568 18.99 10.59 3.40
C THR A 568 18.59 11.43 4.62
N LYS A 569 17.48 12.19 4.55
CA LYS A 569 16.92 12.92 5.72
C LYS A 569 16.54 11.98 6.87
N LEU A 570 16.10 10.76 6.55
CA LEU A 570 15.81 9.70 7.51
C LEU A 570 17.07 8.97 8.03
N GLY A 571 18.26 9.42 7.64
CA GLY A 571 19.54 8.85 8.07
C GLY A 571 19.94 7.58 7.31
N TRP A 572 19.35 7.32 6.12
CA TRP A 572 19.68 6.15 5.33
C TRP A 572 20.88 6.43 4.43
N GLN A 573 21.76 5.44 4.25
CA GLN A 573 22.95 5.53 3.42
C GLN A 573 22.83 4.61 2.20
N GLU A 574 22.91 5.17 1.00
CA GLU A 574 22.90 4.37 -0.25
C GLU A 574 24.16 3.52 -0.33
N LYS A 575 24.01 2.23 -0.65
CA LYS A 575 25.11 1.32 -0.94
C LYS A 575 25.30 1.22 -2.44
N ALA A 576 26.53 1.43 -2.91
CA ALA A 576 26.89 1.26 -4.32
C ALA A 576 26.76 -0.21 -4.78
N GLU A 577 26.90 -1.16 -3.85
CA GLU A 577 26.77 -2.60 -4.09
C GLU A 577 25.31 -2.97 -4.37
N GLY A 578 25.01 -3.36 -5.62
CA GLY A 578 23.67 -3.79 -6.04
C GLY A 578 22.80 -2.68 -6.64
N ALA A 579 23.34 -1.47 -6.82
CA ALA A 579 22.66 -0.40 -7.54
C ALA A 579 22.53 -0.75 -9.04
N GLN A 580 21.30 -0.81 -9.54
CA GLN A 580 20.98 -1.03 -10.94
C GLN A 580 20.09 0.11 -11.42
N THR A 581 20.66 1.07 -12.14
CA THR A 581 19.92 2.20 -12.70
C THR A 581 19.88 2.11 -14.22
N GLY A 582 18.69 1.98 -14.80
CA GLY A 582 18.43 2.05 -16.23
C GLY A 582 17.38 3.12 -16.54
N ALA A 583 17.07 3.32 -17.83
CA ALA A 583 16.14 4.36 -18.27
C ALA A 583 14.71 4.19 -17.69
N ASP A 584 14.25 2.95 -17.54
CA ASP A 584 12.89 2.63 -17.10
C ASP A 584 12.83 1.84 -15.79
N LYS A 585 13.96 1.51 -15.17
CA LYS A 585 13.99 0.76 -13.90
C LYS A 585 15.16 1.22 -13.04
N ALA A 586 14.95 1.33 -11.74
CA ALA A 586 16.02 1.58 -10.80
C ALA A 586 15.90 0.65 -9.60
N ARG A 587 17.01 0.07 -9.14
CA ARG A 587 17.08 -0.67 -7.88
C ARG A 587 18.25 -0.13 -7.08
N LEU A 588 17.98 0.33 -5.86
CA LEU A 588 19.00 0.87 -4.96
C LEU A 588 18.93 0.12 -3.62
N ALA A 589 20.09 -0.18 -3.05
CA ALA A 589 20.20 -0.71 -1.71
C ALA A 589 20.56 0.42 -0.73
N PHE A 590 19.99 0.40 0.47
CA PHE A 590 20.23 1.36 1.52
C PHE A 590 20.56 0.66 2.84
N ALA A 591 21.44 1.25 3.63
CA ALA A 591 21.56 0.98 5.05
C ALA A 591 20.65 1.97 5.81
N SER A 592 19.62 1.46 6.48
CA SER A 592 18.74 2.26 7.34
C SER A 592 19.08 2.04 8.82
N PRO A 593 18.62 2.91 9.74
CA PRO A 593 18.82 2.71 11.17
C PRO A 593 18.29 1.38 11.72
N GLN A 594 17.26 0.80 11.09
CA GLN A 594 16.63 -0.45 11.50
C GLN A 594 17.20 -1.70 10.80
N GLY A 595 18.00 -1.52 9.74
CA GLY A 595 18.54 -2.63 8.95
C GLY A 595 18.65 -2.35 7.44
N PRO A 596 18.89 -3.37 6.61
CA PRO A 596 19.02 -3.18 5.17
C PRO A 596 17.66 -2.86 4.54
N ALA A 597 17.66 -1.98 3.55
CA ALA A 597 16.49 -1.63 2.78
C ALA A 597 16.79 -1.63 1.27
N VAL A 598 15.78 -1.88 0.45
CA VAL A 598 15.88 -1.90 -1.00
C VAL A 598 14.74 -1.09 -1.59
N LEU A 599 15.10 -0.12 -2.42
CA LEU A 599 14.17 0.63 -3.27
C LEU A 599 14.20 0.02 -4.67
N THR A 600 13.03 -0.34 -5.20
CA THR A 600 12.86 -0.76 -6.59
C THR A 600 11.83 0.14 -7.24
N LEU A 601 12.21 0.74 -8.36
CA LEU A 601 11.39 1.61 -9.19
C LEU A 601 11.23 1.00 -10.57
N GLY A 602 10.05 1.10 -11.14
CA GLY A 602 9.78 0.66 -12.51
C GLY A 602 8.85 1.61 -13.23
N ARG A 603 9.21 2.03 -14.44
CA ARG A 603 8.37 2.87 -15.27
C ARG A 603 7.60 2.03 -16.27
N ALA A 604 6.28 2.25 -16.33
CA ALA A 604 5.42 1.67 -17.34
C ALA A 604 4.22 2.58 -17.59
N ARG A 605 3.83 2.75 -18.86
CA ARG A 605 2.60 3.46 -19.26
C ARG A 605 2.46 4.89 -18.69
N GLY A 606 3.58 5.61 -18.56
CA GLY A 606 3.60 6.98 -18.03
C GLY A 606 3.63 7.08 -16.50
N GLU A 607 3.53 5.97 -15.77
CA GLU A 607 3.64 5.93 -14.31
C GLU A 607 4.96 5.29 -13.86
N THR A 608 5.46 5.74 -12.71
CA THR A 608 6.57 5.12 -11.99
C THR A 608 6.00 4.36 -10.79
N SER A 609 6.14 3.04 -10.82
CA SER A 609 5.88 2.17 -9.68
C SER A 609 7.06 2.21 -8.71
N ILE A 610 6.74 2.17 -7.43
CA ILE A 610 7.67 2.24 -6.32
C ILE A 610 7.42 1.02 -5.44
N ASN A 611 8.48 0.33 -5.09
CA ASN A 611 8.50 -0.72 -4.08
C ASN A 611 9.71 -0.48 -3.16
N LEU A 612 9.45 -0.04 -1.93
CA LEU A 612 10.48 0.22 -0.92
C LEU A 612 10.31 -0.79 0.22
N VAL A 613 11.28 -1.68 0.39
CA VAL A 613 11.30 -2.69 1.45
C VAL A 613 12.37 -2.34 2.46
N GLN A 614 12.00 -2.25 3.72
CA GLN A 614 12.92 -2.12 4.85
C GLN A 614 12.83 -3.37 5.73
N LYS A 615 13.98 -3.98 6.01
CA LYS A 615 14.10 -5.11 6.92
C LYS A 615 14.57 -4.62 8.29
N ASN A 616 13.95 -5.12 9.35
CA ASN A 616 14.32 -4.78 10.72
C ASN A 616 15.16 -5.90 11.33
N THR A 617 16.48 -5.74 11.30
CA THR A 617 17.43 -6.80 11.70
C THR A 617 17.33 -7.11 13.19
N ASP A 618 17.16 -6.09 14.04
CA ASP A 618 17.04 -6.26 15.49
C ASP A 618 15.76 -7.00 15.87
N ALA A 619 14.63 -6.66 15.23
CA ALA A 619 13.36 -7.34 15.42
C ALA A 619 13.45 -8.80 14.95
N ALA A 620 14.06 -9.06 13.79
CA ALA A 620 14.23 -10.40 13.25
C ALA A 620 15.16 -11.26 14.13
N ALA A 621 16.20 -10.66 14.72
CA ALA A 621 17.09 -11.32 15.67
C ALA A 621 16.35 -11.69 16.96
N LYS A 622 15.59 -10.75 17.54
CA LYS A 622 14.78 -10.99 18.75
C LYS A 622 13.67 -12.01 18.54
N ALA A 623 13.12 -12.06 17.33
CA ALA A 623 12.14 -13.06 16.93
C ALA A 623 12.77 -14.41 16.51
N GLU A 624 14.10 -14.56 16.58
CA GLU A 624 14.87 -15.76 16.18
C GLU A 624 14.70 -16.17 14.70
N ILE A 625 14.12 -15.29 13.86
CA ILE A 625 13.88 -15.52 12.44
C ILE A 625 14.96 -14.91 11.52
N LEU A 626 16.00 -14.28 12.07
CA LEU A 626 17.10 -13.74 11.27
C LEU A 626 17.85 -14.87 10.54
N PRO A 627 17.93 -14.87 9.20
CA PRO A 627 18.65 -15.91 8.45
C PRO A 627 20.15 -15.88 8.73
N LYS A 628 20.80 -17.05 8.64
CA LYS A 628 22.27 -17.13 8.68
C LYS A 628 22.87 -16.46 7.44
N PRO A 629 24.10 -15.89 7.54
CA PRO A 629 24.77 -15.30 6.38
C PRO A 629 24.82 -16.27 5.19
N GLY A 630 24.35 -15.81 4.03
CA GLY A 630 24.30 -16.62 2.80
C GLY A 630 23.21 -17.68 2.74
N GLN A 631 22.33 -17.77 3.73
CA GLN A 631 21.20 -18.73 3.76
C GLN A 631 19.86 -18.00 3.82
N ALA A 632 18.79 -18.73 3.50
CA ALA A 632 17.42 -18.35 3.75
C ALA A 632 16.89 -19.08 5.00
N LYS A 633 15.87 -18.51 5.64
CA LYS A 633 15.19 -19.17 6.75
C LYS A 633 13.73 -19.42 6.42
N LEU A 634 13.25 -20.64 6.63
CA LEU A 634 11.88 -21.04 6.40
C LEU A 634 11.23 -21.42 7.74
N MET A 635 10.21 -20.69 8.13
CA MET A 635 9.41 -20.94 9.32
C MET A 635 8.13 -21.68 8.94
N LEU A 636 7.84 -22.78 9.60
CA LEU A 636 6.73 -23.66 9.28
C LEU A 636 5.58 -23.48 10.26
N GLY A 637 4.38 -23.24 9.75
CA GLY A 637 3.15 -23.17 10.54
C GLY A 637 2.09 -24.12 10.01
N ASN A 638 1.20 -24.54 10.89
CA ASN A 638 0.04 -25.36 10.61
C ASN A 638 -1.16 -24.82 11.38
N VAL A 639 -2.05 -24.12 10.67
CA VAL A 639 -3.33 -23.61 11.22
C VAL A 639 -4.47 -24.61 11.07
N GLY A 640 -4.19 -25.80 10.56
CA GLY A 640 -5.12 -26.92 10.51
C GLY A 640 -5.34 -27.59 11.86
N LEU A 641 -6.41 -28.39 11.93
CA LEU A 641 -6.80 -29.16 13.11
C LEU A 641 -6.08 -30.51 13.23
N SER A 642 -5.27 -30.88 12.23
CA SER A 642 -4.55 -32.15 12.17
C SER A 642 -3.05 -31.90 12.01
N ASP A 643 -2.24 -32.80 12.57
CA ASP A 643 -0.80 -32.81 12.35
C ASP A 643 -0.49 -32.92 10.85
N ALA A 644 0.54 -32.19 10.42
CA ALA A 644 1.05 -32.21 9.07
C ALA A 644 2.51 -32.67 9.05
N VAL A 645 2.92 -33.32 7.97
CA VAL A 645 4.31 -33.70 7.70
C VAL A 645 4.74 -33.02 6.42
N LEU A 646 5.68 -32.08 6.51
CA LEU A 646 6.27 -31.39 5.38
C LEU A 646 7.59 -32.06 5.01
N THR A 647 7.79 -32.36 3.73
CA THR A 647 9.09 -32.76 3.19
C THR A 647 9.59 -31.70 2.23
N ILE A 648 10.75 -31.09 2.52
CA ILE A 648 11.39 -30.08 1.68
C ILE A 648 12.90 -30.30 1.71
N ASN A 649 13.58 -30.22 0.56
CA ASN A 649 15.03 -30.47 0.46
C ASN A 649 15.49 -31.80 1.10
N LYS A 650 14.72 -32.88 0.91
CA LYS A 650 14.92 -34.21 1.55
C LYS A 650 14.85 -34.22 3.08
N GLN A 651 14.44 -33.12 3.71
CA GLN A 651 14.19 -33.04 5.15
C GLN A 651 12.69 -33.20 5.39
N THR A 652 12.33 -34.10 6.30
CA THR A 652 10.95 -34.32 6.71
C THR A 652 10.73 -33.75 8.11
N VAL A 653 9.79 -32.82 8.23
CA VAL A 653 9.46 -32.12 9.47
C VAL A 653 8.00 -32.36 9.82
N LYS A 654 7.75 -32.85 11.04
CA LYS A 654 6.40 -32.96 11.59
C LYS A 654 6.01 -31.61 12.23
N ILE A 655 4.83 -31.11 11.87
CA ILE A 655 4.27 -29.83 12.32
C ILE A 655 2.92 -30.12 12.99
N ALA A 656 2.86 -29.92 14.30
CA ALA A 656 1.64 -30.20 15.06
C ALA A 656 0.49 -29.26 14.67
N ALA A 657 -0.75 -29.71 14.80
CA ALA A 657 -1.93 -28.86 14.62
C ALA A 657 -1.84 -27.58 15.48
N GLY A 658 -2.19 -26.43 14.91
CA GLY A 658 -2.15 -25.12 15.57
C GLY A 658 -0.77 -24.44 15.64
N THR A 659 0.31 -25.10 15.24
CA THR A 659 1.68 -24.53 15.25
C THR A 659 1.80 -23.28 14.37
N GLY A 660 2.50 -22.23 14.81
CA GLY A 660 2.56 -20.94 14.10
C GLY A 660 1.31 -20.07 14.25
N SER A 661 0.37 -20.45 15.13
CA SER A 661 -0.73 -19.60 15.59
C SER A 661 -0.27 -18.69 16.74
N PRO A 662 -1.03 -17.63 17.10
CA PRO A 662 -0.73 -16.81 18.28
C PRO A 662 -0.62 -17.60 19.59
N LYS A 663 -1.24 -18.79 19.69
CA LYS A 663 -1.21 -19.66 20.88
C LYS A 663 0.06 -20.53 20.95
N THR A 664 0.61 -20.91 19.81
CA THR A 664 1.86 -21.68 19.68
C THR A 664 2.73 -21.04 18.60
N PRO A 665 3.31 -19.85 18.89
CA PRO A 665 3.91 -18.99 17.88
C PRO A 665 5.21 -19.55 17.29
N LYS A 666 5.96 -20.34 18.07
CA LYS A 666 7.21 -20.96 17.60
C LYS A 666 6.91 -22.19 16.75
N GLY A 667 6.93 -22.01 15.43
CA GLY A 667 6.97 -23.10 14.47
C GLY A 667 8.39 -23.60 14.18
N PRO A 668 8.57 -24.81 13.62
CA PRO A 668 9.87 -25.29 13.20
C PRO A 668 10.54 -24.32 12.22
N LEU A 669 11.82 -24.06 12.44
CA LEU A 669 12.65 -23.21 11.60
C LEU A 669 13.65 -24.09 10.84
N LEU A 670 13.75 -23.87 9.53
CA LEU A 670 14.68 -24.54 8.64
C LEU A 670 15.61 -23.50 8.01
N ASP A 671 16.90 -23.68 8.17
CA ASP A 671 17.88 -22.93 7.39
C ASP A 671 18.12 -23.67 6.07
N LEU A 672 17.90 -22.98 4.95
CA LEU A 672 18.04 -23.54 3.60
C LEU A 672 18.96 -22.66 2.77
N PRO A 673 19.80 -23.24 1.89
CA PRO A 673 20.51 -22.45 0.88
C PRO A 673 19.54 -21.65 0.01
N PRO A 674 19.96 -20.53 -0.60
CA PRO A 674 19.14 -19.82 -1.58
C PRO A 674 18.83 -20.70 -2.78
N GLY A 675 17.59 -20.70 -3.27
CA GLY A 675 17.19 -21.50 -4.41
C GLY A 675 15.70 -21.82 -4.46
N ARG A 676 15.31 -22.58 -5.49
CA ARG A 676 13.94 -23.04 -5.70
C ARG A 676 13.77 -24.45 -5.16
N TYR A 677 12.84 -24.62 -4.22
CA TYR A 677 12.57 -25.88 -3.54
C TYR A 677 11.17 -26.40 -3.87
N ARG A 678 11.09 -27.69 -4.19
CA ARG A 678 9.82 -28.43 -4.17
C ARG A 678 9.59 -28.95 -2.75
N TYR A 679 8.37 -28.79 -2.27
CA TYR A 679 7.94 -29.31 -0.99
C TYR A 679 6.67 -30.17 -1.13
N GLU A 680 6.51 -31.13 -0.23
CA GLU A 680 5.36 -32.05 -0.18
C GLU A 680 4.77 -32.04 1.23
N ILE A 681 3.45 -31.90 1.34
CA ILE A 681 2.70 -31.87 2.59
C ILE A 681 1.82 -33.11 2.66
N LYS A 682 1.92 -33.86 3.77
CA LYS A 682 1.07 -35.01 4.09
C LYS A 682 0.30 -34.73 5.37
N ILE A 683 -1.01 -34.95 5.33
CA ILE A 683 -1.90 -34.91 6.49
C ILE A 683 -2.59 -36.27 6.58
N ALA A 684 -2.80 -36.78 7.79
CA ALA A 684 -3.47 -38.06 7.99
C ALA A 684 -4.81 -38.12 7.24
N SER A 685 -5.07 -39.24 6.56
CA SER A 685 -6.28 -39.47 5.77
C SER A 685 -6.48 -38.57 4.55
N ARG A 686 -5.42 -37.94 4.03
CA ARG A 686 -5.45 -37.14 2.79
C ARG A 686 -4.31 -37.46 1.84
N ALA A 687 -4.54 -37.21 0.55
CA ALA A 687 -3.51 -37.27 -0.46
C ALA A 687 -2.43 -36.20 -0.22
N ALA A 688 -1.19 -36.54 -0.55
CA ALA A 688 -0.08 -35.59 -0.41
C ALA A 688 -0.20 -34.46 -1.44
N ILE A 689 0.07 -33.23 -1.01
CA ILE A 689 0.04 -32.03 -1.87
C ILE A 689 1.48 -31.57 -2.08
N SER A 690 1.88 -31.33 -3.33
CA SER A 690 3.20 -30.81 -3.69
C SER A 690 3.11 -29.41 -4.30
N ASP A 691 4.05 -28.53 -3.96
CA ASP A 691 4.20 -27.22 -4.59
C ASP A 691 5.67 -26.75 -4.53
N THR A 692 5.96 -25.53 -4.98
CA THR A 692 7.31 -24.96 -5.00
C THR A 692 7.39 -23.61 -4.27
N ILE A 693 8.54 -23.33 -3.65
CA ILE A 693 8.87 -22.04 -3.04
C ILE A 693 10.28 -21.61 -3.47
N GLU A 694 10.47 -20.32 -3.68
CA GLU A 694 11.77 -19.73 -4.00
C GLU A 694 12.26 -18.92 -2.79
N LEU A 695 13.51 -19.17 -2.39
CA LEU A 695 14.11 -18.58 -1.20
C LEU A 695 15.39 -17.83 -1.57
N GLY A 696 15.47 -16.54 -1.23
CA GLY A 696 16.65 -15.70 -1.45
C GLY A 696 17.63 -15.71 -0.28
N ALA A 697 18.89 -15.36 -0.55
CA ALA A 697 19.91 -15.22 0.50
C ALA A 697 19.55 -14.06 1.45
N GLY A 698 19.54 -14.32 2.76
CA GLY A 698 19.17 -13.31 3.75
C GLY A 698 17.66 -13.03 3.83
N ASP A 699 16.82 -13.88 3.22
CA ASP A 699 15.37 -13.81 3.35
C ASP A 699 14.82 -14.78 4.38
N ALA A 700 13.77 -14.37 5.10
CA ALA A 700 12.96 -15.29 5.90
C ALA A 700 11.54 -15.38 5.37
N TRP A 701 11.03 -16.61 5.26
CA TRP A 701 9.69 -16.91 4.76
C TRP A 701 8.91 -17.75 5.78
N GLY A 702 7.61 -17.49 5.88
CA GLY A 702 6.66 -18.35 6.58
C GLY A 702 5.94 -19.24 5.58
N LEU A 703 5.81 -20.53 5.87
CA LEU A 703 5.00 -21.46 5.09
C LEU A 703 3.87 -21.98 5.98
N MET A 704 2.66 -21.44 5.76
CA MET A 704 1.50 -21.69 6.60
C MET A 704 0.57 -22.73 5.99
N ILE A 705 0.50 -23.92 6.58
CA ILE A 705 -0.37 -25.01 6.15
C ILE A 705 -1.80 -24.75 6.62
N GLY A 706 -2.72 -24.63 5.67
CA GLY A 706 -4.14 -24.42 5.92
C GLY A 706 -4.90 -25.70 6.26
N PRO A 707 -6.18 -25.60 6.68
CA PRO A 707 -7.01 -26.75 7.02
C PRO A 707 -7.24 -27.74 5.86
N THR A 708 -7.01 -27.31 4.62
CA THR A 708 -7.11 -28.13 3.39
C THR A 708 -5.81 -28.88 3.08
N GLY A 709 -4.69 -28.55 3.73
CA GLY A 709 -3.35 -29.05 3.42
C GLY A 709 -2.59 -28.24 2.38
N GLN A 710 -3.21 -27.23 1.77
CA GLN A 710 -2.51 -26.23 0.95
C GLN A 710 -1.68 -25.31 1.85
N ALA A 711 -0.48 -24.93 1.41
CA ALA A 711 0.37 -24.00 2.13
C ALA A 711 0.39 -22.62 1.48
N LEU A 712 0.39 -21.58 2.32
CA LEU A 712 0.52 -20.19 1.93
C LEU A 712 1.94 -19.71 2.28
N PRO A 713 2.79 -19.37 1.28
CA PRO A 713 4.07 -18.73 1.52
C PRO A 713 3.88 -17.24 1.85
N LEU A 714 4.55 -16.76 2.89
CA LEU A 714 4.47 -15.39 3.39
C LEU A 714 5.88 -14.83 3.57
N PRO A 715 6.22 -13.66 2.97
CA PRO A 715 7.51 -13.02 3.20
C PRO A 715 7.55 -12.39 4.61
N LEU A 716 8.50 -12.82 5.43
CA LEU A 716 8.67 -12.35 6.81
C LEU A 716 9.80 -11.33 6.94
N TYR A 717 10.97 -11.61 6.39
CA TYR A 717 12.17 -10.76 6.49
C TYR A 717 12.81 -10.55 5.13
#